data_AF-A0AAE6DK81-F1
#
_entry.id   AF-A0AAE6DK81-F1
#
_cell.length_a   1.000
_cell.length_b   1.000
_cell.length_c   1.000
_cell.angle_alpha   90.00
_cell.angle_beta   90.00
_cell.angle_gamma   90.00
#
_symmetry.space_group_name_H-M   'P 1'
#
loop_
_entity.id
_entity.type
_entity.pdbx_description
1 polymer ?
#
loop_
_entity_poly.entity_id
_entity_poly.type
_entity_poly.pdbx_seq_one_letter_code
_entity_poly.pdbx_strand_id
1 'polypeptide(L)'
;MTDTRWAFIRGDIESIADIDAALSSTTHDYASEAGAYVARVALPLFRSLLTATAIFNQAVIAETVETASGRLRYALADVAKRLKGGRLAILPRLPQLNEIVSDASPEDMLKTPLMVTADGDGGPALAVMMAEELTDIRSQELSDIVNVHRNRAVLAVDGGHFELPSGAHTSHFFRLAECLASTDDLDKLVYWVARDICEQHAIGADPNQTCGLVVLVDNPSTLTLALRLSHVFPKLAMTYDCVRAYPENPDRSADLRQWLQPRIAVNSRIHFIVSVSSTGTLTKTLRRVAGSLDVPVGTSVLYATTPDPASHAFCALQIDDYWHTTSSEHCVACQQGNSPVFRIDRARYFLAARNVDTRALPPLLFRAQRTFIEAYGHFDGVLRTHVNDTSWGSGKHRAFSINVEKLLEIPAFCEQLLGKIRGMDPVPDLIITPVHRGAAAIARFLKRELQIRVESHESLRINLAVDLDRTLAEAISQSESILIIDDVAYGSERLQAYVKAIRGSNDLFVAPRLITLMPLLVLPANESEMDSAIRGIASDHHERAFRVEWLYRFALPDSGERACPWCRESFSISQLPLEFDDEEAGGTDERGALLGQTETGLVHSEWVCLEKGRSAPVFGNDSPLLVAGATPIQLLFACASAVQQARTRTPAYINPEGFPKSLVLGSRVVRHFQNETLFVICLLRCLTSSEVDDETKNYVRQLIEDVANAAPGSADLWALRELLLAQMRGLARGIADDGARSSIYLRAGFAAFLGN
;
A
#
# COMPACT_ATOMS: atom_id res chain seq x y z
N MET A 1 33.52 5.90 -25.31
CA MET A 1 32.97 4.56 -25.56
C MET A 1 31.57 4.76 -26.09
N THR A 2 31.21 4.13 -27.20
CA THR A 2 29.83 4.14 -27.71
C THR A 2 28.98 3.30 -26.76
N ASP A 3 28.03 3.94 -26.09
CA ASP A 3 27.15 3.32 -25.10
C ASP A 3 26.29 2.25 -25.81
N THR A 4 26.77 1.01 -25.80
CA THR A 4 26.16 -0.07 -26.58
C THR A 4 24.99 -0.62 -25.78
N ARG A 5 23.78 -0.27 -26.20
CA ARG A 5 22.57 -0.75 -25.53
C ARG A 5 22.25 -2.18 -25.98
N TRP A 6 22.31 -3.11 -25.03
CA TRP A 6 21.98 -4.52 -25.26
C TRP A 6 20.47 -4.76 -25.14
N ALA A 7 19.89 -5.48 -26.11
CA ALA A 7 18.50 -5.91 -26.09
C ALA A 7 18.39 -7.38 -25.65
N PHE A 8 17.65 -7.64 -24.57
CA PHE A 8 17.47 -8.99 -24.02
C PHE A 8 16.31 -9.71 -24.73
N ILE A 9 16.64 -10.84 -25.35
CA ILE A 9 15.67 -11.72 -26.00
C ILE A 9 14.89 -12.48 -24.92
N ARG A 10 13.56 -12.51 -25.04
CA ARG A 10 12.66 -13.19 -24.10
C ARG A 10 12.30 -14.59 -24.59
N GLY A 11 12.07 -15.51 -23.65
CA GLY A 11 11.57 -16.87 -23.91
C GLY A 11 12.59 -17.96 -23.59
N ASP A 12 12.11 -19.20 -23.60
CA ASP A 12 12.93 -20.39 -23.40
C ASP A 12 13.59 -20.77 -24.73
N ILE A 13 14.88 -20.49 -24.84
CA ILE A 13 15.65 -20.76 -26.07
C ILE A 13 16.29 -22.14 -25.96
N GLU A 14 15.66 -23.14 -26.60
CA GLU A 14 16.12 -24.52 -26.61
C GLU A 14 16.86 -24.89 -27.90
N SER A 15 16.64 -24.11 -28.97
CA SER A 15 17.23 -24.30 -30.29
C SER A 15 17.70 -22.97 -30.92
N ILE A 16 18.53 -23.05 -31.97
CA ILE A 16 18.91 -21.86 -32.76
C ILE A 16 17.68 -21.27 -33.47
N ALA A 17 16.69 -22.10 -33.83
CA ALA A 17 15.47 -21.62 -34.46
C ALA A 17 14.67 -20.70 -33.51
N ASP A 18 14.73 -20.94 -32.20
CA ASP A 18 14.09 -20.08 -31.21
C ASP A 18 14.79 -18.71 -31.12
N ILE A 19 16.13 -18.69 -31.23
CA ILE A 19 16.90 -17.43 -31.35
C ILE A 19 16.44 -16.67 -32.59
N ASP A 20 16.37 -17.36 -33.74
CA ASP A 20 15.98 -16.76 -35.02
C ASP A 20 14.55 -16.20 -34.99
N ALA A 21 13.61 -16.97 -34.42
CA ALA A 21 12.22 -16.57 -34.25
C ALA A 21 12.11 -15.37 -33.30
N ALA A 22 12.84 -15.38 -32.19
CA ALA A 22 12.78 -14.31 -31.21
C ALA A 22 13.38 -13.00 -31.76
N LEU A 23 14.51 -13.07 -32.48
CA LEU A 23 15.07 -11.94 -33.24
C LEU A 23 14.10 -11.40 -34.29
N SER A 24 13.33 -12.29 -34.93
CA SER A 24 12.31 -11.91 -35.91
C SER A 24 11.09 -11.24 -35.27
N SER A 25 10.80 -11.54 -34.00
CA SER A 25 9.68 -10.99 -33.25
C SER A 25 9.98 -9.64 -32.59
N THR A 26 11.27 -9.32 -32.38
CA THR A 26 11.73 -8.03 -31.82
C THR A 26 11.58 -6.84 -32.79
N THR A 27 10.61 -6.89 -33.72
CA THR A 27 10.26 -5.83 -34.68
C THR A 27 9.84 -4.54 -33.99
N HIS A 28 10.80 -3.72 -33.61
CA HIS A 28 10.67 -2.29 -33.31
C HIS A 28 11.77 -1.54 -34.07
N ASP A 29 11.35 -0.63 -34.96
CA ASP A 29 11.98 0.54 -35.64
C ASP A 29 13.50 0.64 -35.95
N TYR A 30 14.38 -0.25 -35.49
CA TYR A 30 15.81 -0.25 -35.78
C TYR A 30 16.16 -0.94 -37.11
N ALA A 31 15.28 -0.87 -38.11
CA ALA A 31 15.42 -1.63 -39.35
C ALA A 31 16.70 -1.33 -40.16
N SER A 32 17.42 -0.25 -39.84
CA SER A 32 18.65 0.20 -40.51
C SER A 32 19.95 0.09 -39.70
N GLU A 33 19.95 -0.32 -38.43
CA GLU A 33 21.18 -0.27 -37.59
C GLU A 33 21.59 -1.64 -37.01
N ALA A 34 22.90 -1.83 -36.85
CA ALA A 34 23.51 -3.01 -36.24
C ALA A 34 23.16 -3.07 -34.74
N GLY A 35 22.32 -4.03 -34.34
CA GLY A 35 21.86 -4.20 -32.95
C GLY A 35 22.76 -5.10 -32.11
N ALA A 36 22.74 -4.92 -30.79
CA ALA A 36 23.40 -5.79 -29.81
C ALA A 36 22.34 -6.55 -29.00
N TYR A 37 22.38 -7.88 -28.99
CA TYR A 37 21.35 -8.73 -28.39
C TYR A 37 21.94 -9.70 -27.36
N VAL A 38 21.13 -10.12 -26.39
CA VAL A 38 21.50 -11.14 -25.39
C VAL A 38 20.47 -12.26 -25.41
N ALA A 39 20.92 -13.50 -25.56
CA ALA A 39 20.11 -14.71 -25.48
C ALA A 39 20.58 -15.59 -24.32
N ARG A 40 19.65 -15.99 -23.44
CA ARG A 40 19.87 -17.03 -22.43
C ARG A 40 19.37 -18.36 -22.98
N VAL A 41 20.27 -19.32 -23.18
CA VAL A 41 19.96 -20.57 -23.90
C VAL A 41 20.05 -21.80 -23.01
N ALA A 42 19.22 -22.80 -23.27
CA ALA A 42 19.24 -24.06 -22.53
C ALA A 42 20.64 -24.71 -22.56
N LEU A 43 21.03 -25.33 -21.44
CA LEU A 43 22.36 -25.91 -21.27
C LEU A 43 22.77 -26.90 -22.38
N PRO A 44 21.90 -27.79 -22.90
CA PRO A 44 22.26 -28.68 -24.01
C PRO A 44 22.64 -27.93 -25.29
N LEU A 45 21.90 -26.86 -25.62
CA LEU A 45 22.22 -26.01 -26.75
C LEU A 45 23.55 -25.28 -26.51
N PHE A 46 23.74 -24.70 -25.32
CA PHE A 46 24.99 -24.00 -25.00
C PHE A 46 26.22 -24.91 -25.13
N ARG A 47 26.15 -26.17 -24.68
CA ARG A 47 27.23 -27.15 -24.84
C ARG A 47 27.53 -27.45 -26.31
N SER A 48 26.48 -27.58 -27.11
CA SER A 48 26.62 -27.81 -28.56
C SER A 48 27.31 -26.63 -29.23
N LEU A 49 26.96 -25.40 -28.84
CA LEU A 49 27.61 -24.17 -29.30
C LEU A 49 29.08 -24.10 -28.87
N LEU A 50 29.40 -24.37 -27.60
CA LEU A 50 30.78 -24.41 -27.09
C LEU A 50 31.66 -25.42 -27.82
N THR A 51 31.14 -26.64 -28.02
CA THR A 51 31.85 -27.70 -28.76
C THR A 51 32.11 -27.27 -30.19
N ALA A 52 31.15 -26.60 -30.82
CA ALA A 52 31.33 -26.07 -32.16
C ALA A 52 32.39 -24.96 -32.19
N THR A 53 32.45 -24.04 -31.22
CA THR A 53 33.49 -22.98 -31.15
C THR A 53 34.90 -23.58 -31.22
N ALA A 54 35.15 -24.68 -30.52
CA ALA A 54 36.45 -25.37 -30.55
C ALA A 54 36.78 -25.95 -31.94
N ILE A 55 35.78 -26.46 -32.66
CA ILE A 55 35.91 -27.01 -34.01
C ILE A 55 36.08 -25.89 -35.05
N PHE A 56 35.30 -24.80 -34.94
CA PHE A 56 35.38 -23.62 -35.81
C PHE A 56 36.77 -23.00 -35.84
N ASN A 57 37.43 -22.94 -34.68
CA ASN A 57 38.76 -22.36 -34.56
C ASN A 57 39.90 -23.30 -35.03
N GLN A 58 39.62 -24.59 -35.21
CA GLN A 58 40.62 -25.59 -35.65
C GLN A 58 40.48 -25.99 -37.13
N ALA A 59 39.30 -25.84 -37.72
CA ALA A 59 39.00 -26.31 -39.07
C ALA A 59 39.14 -25.21 -40.13
N VAL A 60 40.30 -25.13 -40.78
CA VAL A 60 40.48 -24.41 -42.06
C VAL A 60 39.97 -25.25 -43.24
N ILE A 61 39.59 -26.53 -43.06
CA ILE A 61 39.44 -27.45 -44.20
C ILE A 61 38.20 -28.36 -44.06
N ALA A 62 37.43 -28.39 -45.16
CA ALA A 62 36.37 -29.32 -45.61
C ALA A 62 34.89 -28.94 -45.35
N GLU A 63 34.26 -28.44 -46.42
CA GLU A 63 32.83 -28.18 -46.63
C GLU A 63 31.95 -29.45 -46.64
N THR A 64 31.84 -30.19 -45.54
CA THR A 64 30.84 -31.28 -45.44
C THR A 64 29.66 -30.88 -44.55
N VAL A 65 28.57 -30.50 -45.22
CA VAL A 65 27.27 -30.06 -44.66
C VAL A 65 26.62 -31.11 -43.75
N GLU A 66 26.99 -32.39 -43.88
CA GLU A 66 26.31 -33.49 -43.19
C GLU A 66 26.69 -33.67 -41.71
N THR A 67 27.75 -33.03 -41.22
CA THR A 67 28.14 -33.13 -39.80
C THR A 67 27.25 -32.23 -38.92
N ALA A 68 27.05 -32.62 -37.65
CA ALA A 68 26.27 -31.82 -36.68
C ALA A 68 26.81 -30.37 -36.54
N SER A 69 28.14 -30.20 -36.59
CA SER A 69 28.81 -28.90 -36.61
C SER A 69 28.51 -28.11 -37.88
N GLY A 70 28.41 -28.77 -39.04
CA GLY A 70 27.99 -28.16 -40.29
C GLY A 70 26.56 -27.59 -40.22
N ARG A 71 25.61 -28.37 -39.70
CA ARG A 71 24.21 -27.91 -39.52
C ARG A 71 24.11 -26.70 -38.59
N LEU A 72 24.86 -26.72 -37.49
CA LEU A 72 24.92 -25.60 -36.54
C LEU A 72 25.49 -24.33 -37.19
N ARG A 73 26.51 -24.46 -38.05
CA ARG A 73 27.09 -23.34 -38.83
C ARG A 73 26.07 -22.66 -39.73
N TYR A 74 25.26 -23.44 -40.47
CA TYR A 74 24.22 -22.88 -41.32
C TYR A 74 23.15 -22.15 -40.51
N ALA A 75 22.69 -22.74 -39.41
CA ALA A 75 21.69 -22.10 -38.55
C ALA A 75 22.21 -20.79 -37.94
N LEU A 76 23.48 -20.76 -37.50
CA LEU A 76 24.12 -19.52 -37.01
C LEU A 76 24.32 -18.48 -38.12
N ALA A 77 24.50 -18.91 -39.38
CA ALA A 77 24.64 -17.98 -40.50
C ALA A 77 23.36 -17.19 -40.74
N ASP A 78 22.20 -17.82 -40.59
CA ASP A 78 20.91 -17.13 -40.72
C ASP A 78 20.67 -16.15 -39.56
N VAL A 79 21.04 -16.53 -38.33
CA VAL A 79 21.09 -15.60 -37.19
C VAL A 79 22.02 -14.41 -37.47
N ALA A 80 23.24 -14.66 -37.95
CA ALA A 80 24.23 -13.61 -38.24
C ALA A 80 23.75 -12.63 -39.33
N LYS A 81 23.11 -13.15 -40.40
CA LYS A 81 22.47 -12.29 -41.43
C LYS A 81 21.42 -11.37 -40.83
N ARG A 82 20.62 -11.83 -39.87
CA ARG A 82 19.60 -11.01 -39.20
C ARG A 82 20.18 -9.94 -38.29
N LEU A 83 21.36 -10.18 -37.73
CA LEU A 83 22.06 -9.19 -36.91
C LEU A 83 22.52 -7.97 -37.73
N LYS A 84 22.63 -8.07 -39.07
CA LYS A 84 23.01 -6.97 -39.99
C LYS A 84 24.29 -6.24 -39.57
N GLY A 85 25.35 -6.98 -39.21
CA GLY A 85 26.59 -6.42 -38.67
C GLY A 85 26.56 -6.15 -37.15
N GLY A 86 25.46 -6.49 -36.49
CA GLY A 86 25.29 -6.48 -35.04
C GLY A 86 25.97 -7.66 -34.33
N ARG A 87 25.65 -7.80 -33.04
CA ARG A 87 26.26 -8.80 -32.14
C ARG A 87 25.18 -9.51 -31.34
N LEU A 88 25.37 -10.80 -31.07
CA LEU A 88 24.52 -11.59 -30.19
C LEU A 88 25.38 -12.27 -29.13
N ALA A 89 25.22 -11.84 -27.88
CA ALA A 89 25.75 -12.51 -26.72
C ALA A 89 24.88 -13.71 -26.37
N ILE A 90 25.50 -14.87 -26.21
CA ILE A 90 24.84 -16.11 -25.80
C ILE A 90 25.36 -16.47 -24.42
N LEU A 91 24.44 -16.46 -23.45
CA LEU A 91 24.68 -16.85 -22.06
C LEU A 91 23.95 -18.18 -21.79
N PRO A 92 24.50 -19.08 -20.95
CA PRO A 92 23.74 -20.25 -20.54
C PRO A 92 22.61 -19.83 -19.58
N ARG A 93 21.43 -20.42 -19.77
CA ARG A 93 20.34 -20.39 -18.80
C ARG A 93 20.72 -21.28 -17.61
N LEU A 94 20.43 -20.80 -16.39
CA LEU A 94 20.59 -21.65 -15.21
C LEU A 94 19.57 -22.81 -15.26
N PRO A 95 19.89 -23.98 -14.69
CA PRO A 95 18.94 -25.07 -14.59
C PRO A 95 17.69 -24.63 -13.82
N GLN A 96 16.50 -24.96 -14.30
CA GLN A 96 15.26 -24.71 -13.55
C GLN A 96 15.26 -25.50 -12.24
N LEU A 97 14.48 -25.07 -11.24
CA LEU A 97 14.44 -25.73 -9.92
C LEU A 97 14.00 -27.21 -9.97
N ASN A 98 13.22 -27.57 -10.99
CA ASN A 98 12.74 -28.94 -11.25
C ASN A 98 13.66 -29.74 -12.19
N GLU A 99 14.67 -29.12 -12.81
CA GLU A 99 15.61 -29.81 -13.67
C GLU A 99 16.66 -30.53 -12.82
N ILE A 100 16.79 -31.84 -12.99
CA ILE A 100 17.87 -32.61 -12.37
C ILE A 100 19.18 -32.16 -13.02
N VAL A 101 20.04 -31.49 -12.25
CA VAL A 101 21.38 -31.12 -12.70
C VAL A 101 22.18 -32.42 -12.90
N SER A 102 22.27 -32.87 -14.15
CA SER A 102 23.12 -34.00 -14.55
C SER A 102 24.58 -33.79 -14.09
N ASP A 103 25.37 -34.86 -14.02
CA ASP A 103 26.76 -34.88 -13.51
C ASP A 103 27.75 -33.85 -14.09
N ALA A 104 27.42 -33.16 -15.18
CA ALA A 104 28.27 -32.13 -15.75
C ALA A 104 28.11 -30.79 -15.00
N SER A 105 29.20 -30.36 -14.36
CA SER A 105 29.27 -29.12 -13.58
C SER A 105 29.01 -27.89 -14.47
N PRO A 106 28.07 -26.99 -14.11
CA PRO A 106 27.82 -25.75 -14.85
C PRO A 106 28.99 -24.75 -14.79
N GLU A 107 30.02 -25.00 -13.97
CA GLU A 107 31.18 -24.13 -13.75
C GLU A 107 31.91 -23.72 -15.03
N ASP A 108 32.19 -24.67 -15.93
CA ASP A 108 32.90 -24.41 -17.19
C ASP A 108 32.06 -23.56 -18.16
N MET A 109 30.73 -23.69 -18.07
CA MET A 109 29.79 -22.99 -18.93
C MET A 109 29.58 -21.54 -18.47
N LEU A 110 29.58 -21.28 -17.17
CA LEU A 110 29.47 -19.93 -16.60
C LEU A 110 30.66 -19.03 -16.96
N LYS A 111 31.85 -19.63 -17.15
CA LYS A 111 33.09 -18.89 -17.49
C LYS A 111 33.17 -18.49 -18.96
N THR A 112 32.47 -19.19 -19.85
CA THR A 112 32.70 -19.10 -21.30
C THR A 112 31.50 -18.60 -22.12
N PRO A 113 30.91 -17.42 -21.84
CA PRO A 113 29.93 -16.76 -22.71
C PRO A 113 30.43 -16.64 -24.14
N LEU A 114 29.52 -16.81 -25.08
CA LEU A 114 29.82 -16.80 -26.50
C LEU A 114 29.29 -15.53 -27.14
N MET A 115 30.02 -15.01 -28.12
CA MET A 115 29.61 -13.92 -28.99
C MET A 115 29.42 -14.45 -30.40
N VAL A 116 28.26 -14.18 -31.00
CA VAL A 116 28.05 -14.33 -32.43
C VAL A 116 28.14 -12.96 -33.07
N THR A 117 29.03 -12.81 -34.04
CA THR A 117 29.14 -11.63 -34.90
C THR A 117 28.95 -12.01 -36.37
N ALA A 118 28.54 -11.06 -37.19
CA ALA A 118 28.63 -11.20 -38.65
C ALA A 118 30.03 -10.74 -39.08
N ASP A 119 30.78 -11.58 -39.79
CA ASP A 119 32.03 -11.18 -40.43
C ASP A 119 31.75 -10.28 -41.67
N GLY A 120 32.82 -9.69 -42.23
CA GLY A 120 32.72 -8.80 -43.39
C GLY A 120 32.21 -9.47 -44.68
N ASP A 121 32.21 -10.81 -44.73
CA ASP A 121 31.72 -11.62 -45.85
C ASP A 121 30.30 -12.18 -45.60
N GLY A 122 29.68 -11.84 -44.46
CA GLY A 122 28.33 -12.26 -44.08
C GLY A 122 28.24 -13.65 -43.43
N GLY A 123 29.38 -14.27 -43.11
CA GLY A 123 29.49 -15.50 -42.33
C GLY A 123 29.37 -15.26 -40.82
N PRO A 124 28.88 -16.26 -40.05
CA PRO A 124 28.85 -16.18 -38.59
C PRO A 124 30.24 -16.43 -38.01
N ALA A 125 30.73 -15.52 -37.19
CA ALA A 125 31.90 -15.73 -36.35
C ALA A 125 31.45 -15.97 -34.90
N LEU A 126 31.94 -17.05 -34.30
CA LEU A 126 31.68 -17.42 -32.90
C LEU A 126 32.95 -17.21 -32.08
N ALA A 127 32.92 -16.26 -31.16
CA ALA A 127 34.06 -15.88 -30.33
C ALA A 127 33.73 -15.99 -28.83
N VAL A 128 34.75 -16.00 -27.98
CA VAL A 128 34.56 -15.78 -26.54
C VAL A 128 34.33 -14.29 -26.32
N MET A 129 33.36 -13.95 -25.47
CA MET A 129 33.05 -12.55 -25.16
C MET A 129 34.21 -11.82 -24.48
N MET A 130 34.38 -10.54 -24.80
CA MET A 130 35.35 -9.69 -24.11
C MET A 130 34.83 -9.31 -22.72
N ALA A 131 35.75 -9.07 -21.77
CA ALA A 131 35.40 -8.72 -20.38
C ALA A 131 34.60 -7.41 -20.25
N GLU A 132 34.87 -6.44 -21.14
CA GLU A 132 34.14 -5.17 -21.20
C GLU A 132 32.68 -5.40 -21.61
N GLU A 133 32.43 -6.20 -22.65
CA GLU A 133 31.08 -6.52 -23.12
C GLU A 133 30.26 -7.25 -22.06
N LEU A 134 30.90 -8.16 -21.31
CA LEU A 134 30.26 -8.84 -20.19
C LEU A 134 29.91 -7.88 -19.04
N THR A 135 30.77 -6.89 -18.79
CA THR A 135 30.52 -5.86 -17.78
C THR A 135 29.32 -5.00 -18.19
N ASP A 136 29.23 -4.61 -19.47
CA ASP A 136 28.13 -3.82 -20.00
C ASP A 136 26.80 -4.58 -19.93
N ILE A 137 26.77 -5.84 -20.36
CA ILE A 137 25.57 -6.69 -20.28
C ILE A 137 25.13 -6.86 -18.84
N ARG A 138 26.07 -7.18 -17.93
CA ARG A 138 25.77 -7.33 -16.50
C ARG A 138 25.18 -6.06 -15.92
N SER A 139 25.81 -4.92 -16.16
CA SER A 139 25.35 -3.63 -15.65
C SER A 139 23.96 -3.27 -16.17
N GLN A 140 23.71 -3.46 -17.48
CA GLN A 140 22.41 -3.23 -18.10
C GLN A 140 21.33 -4.17 -17.54
N GLU A 141 21.60 -5.48 -17.45
CA GLU A 141 20.63 -6.46 -16.97
C GLU A 141 20.22 -6.18 -15.52
N LEU A 142 21.18 -5.86 -14.64
CA LEU A 142 20.91 -5.49 -13.25
C LEU A 142 20.17 -4.16 -13.12
N SER A 143 20.48 -3.18 -13.98
CA SER A 143 19.76 -1.90 -14.05
C SER A 143 18.31 -2.11 -14.47
N ASP A 144 18.07 -2.95 -15.49
CA ASP A 144 16.72 -3.26 -15.98
C ASP A 144 15.86 -3.92 -14.89
N ILE A 145 16.42 -4.85 -14.11
CA ILE A 145 15.76 -5.45 -12.95
C ILE A 145 15.27 -4.37 -11.96
N VAL A 146 16.13 -3.41 -11.62
CA VAL A 146 15.73 -2.33 -10.69
C VAL A 146 14.71 -1.40 -11.33
N ASN A 147 14.86 -1.08 -12.61
CA ASN A 147 13.93 -0.19 -13.32
C ASN A 147 12.51 -0.78 -13.41
N VAL A 148 12.39 -2.09 -13.63
CA VAL A 148 11.09 -2.79 -13.61
C VAL A 148 10.41 -2.67 -12.24
N HIS A 149 11.19 -2.73 -11.15
CA HIS A 149 10.68 -2.74 -9.77
C HIS A 149 10.90 -1.41 -9.02
N ARG A 150 11.21 -0.32 -9.74
CA ARG A 150 11.76 0.92 -9.16
C ARG A 150 10.88 1.50 -8.05
N ASN A 151 9.56 1.51 -8.28
CA ASN A 151 8.56 2.05 -7.35
C ASN A 151 8.48 1.30 -6.01
N ARG A 152 8.99 0.06 -5.94
CA ARG A 152 9.01 -0.76 -4.72
C ARG A 152 10.41 -0.83 -4.12
N ALA A 153 11.42 -0.95 -4.99
CA ALA A 153 12.80 -1.19 -4.60
C ALA A 153 13.51 0.09 -4.15
N VAL A 154 13.17 1.27 -4.66
CA VAL A 154 13.81 2.54 -4.28
C VAL A 154 12.81 3.38 -3.51
N LEU A 155 13.02 3.52 -2.20
CA LEU A 155 12.14 4.32 -1.35
C LEU A 155 12.69 5.73 -1.16
N ALA A 156 11.83 6.72 -1.38
CA ALA A 156 12.05 8.13 -1.07
C ALA A 156 10.99 8.61 -0.08
N VAL A 157 11.29 9.67 0.66
CA VAL A 157 10.47 10.14 1.79
C VAL A 157 10.44 11.66 1.79
N ASP A 158 9.25 12.23 1.62
CA ASP A 158 9.10 13.69 1.48
C ASP A 158 9.55 14.41 2.76
N GLY A 159 10.48 15.35 2.60
CA GLY A 159 11.03 16.19 3.67
C GLY A 159 11.93 15.47 4.69
N GLY A 160 12.13 14.15 4.55
CA GLY A 160 12.91 13.34 5.48
C GLY A 160 14.08 12.61 4.85
N HIS A 161 14.69 11.69 5.61
CA HIS A 161 15.78 10.85 5.13
C HIS A 161 15.98 9.61 6.00
N PHE A 162 16.73 8.63 5.50
CA PHE A 162 16.95 7.36 6.19
C PHE A 162 18.25 7.35 6.99
N GLU A 163 18.24 6.69 8.14
CA GLU A 163 19.44 6.25 8.87
C GLU A 163 19.62 4.75 8.59
N LEU A 164 20.68 4.42 7.86
CA LEU A 164 21.05 3.05 7.48
C LEU A 164 21.59 2.27 8.69
N PRO A 165 21.69 0.92 8.61
CA PRO A 165 22.23 0.12 9.70
C PRO A 165 23.65 0.49 10.15
N SER A 166 24.42 1.05 9.23
CA SER A 166 25.75 1.64 9.42
C SER A 166 25.77 2.87 10.33
N GLY A 167 24.62 3.52 10.52
CA GLY A 167 24.54 4.88 11.07
C GLY A 167 24.78 5.97 10.03
N ALA A 168 24.99 5.60 8.76
CA ALA A 168 25.03 6.53 7.64
C ALA A 168 23.62 7.06 7.31
N HIS A 169 23.54 8.26 6.76
CA HIS A 169 22.26 8.90 6.40
C HIS A 169 22.15 9.08 4.89
N THR A 170 20.96 8.83 4.32
CA THR A 170 20.73 8.92 2.88
C THR A 170 19.31 9.40 2.53
N SER A 171 19.14 10.05 1.37
CA SER A 171 17.80 10.41 0.87
C SER A 171 16.93 9.20 0.50
N HIS A 172 17.55 8.11 0.06
CA HIS A 172 16.81 6.97 -0.48
C HIS A 172 17.24 5.66 0.17
N PHE A 173 16.29 4.76 0.37
CA PHE A 173 16.55 3.41 0.85
C PHE A 173 16.27 2.38 -0.24
N PHE A 174 17.28 1.60 -0.62
CA PHE A 174 17.16 0.55 -1.62
C PHE A 174 16.86 -0.81 -0.99
N ARG A 175 15.83 -1.50 -1.49
CA ARG A 175 15.35 -2.80 -1.06
C ARG A 175 15.47 -3.82 -2.18
N LEU A 176 16.63 -4.47 -2.27
CA LEU A 176 16.89 -5.46 -3.31
C LEU A 176 15.86 -6.60 -3.34
N ALA A 177 15.35 -7.02 -2.19
CA ALA A 177 14.38 -8.11 -2.12
C ALA A 177 13.10 -7.86 -2.94
N GLU A 178 12.71 -6.59 -3.12
CA GLU A 178 11.56 -6.22 -3.95
C GLU A 178 11.82 -6.47 -5.45
N CYS A 179 13.09 -6.52 -5.86
CA CYS A 179 13.50 -6.87 -7.22
C CYS A 179 13.54 -8.39 -7.46
N LEU A 180 13.48 -9.21 -6.41
CA LEU A 180 13.52 -10.69 -6.50
C LEU A 180 12.10 -11.27 -6.67
N ALA A 181 11.19 -10.51 -7.25
CA ALA A 181 9.76 -10.86 -7.33
C ALA A 181 9.47 -11.98 -8.35
N SER A 182 10.38 -12.25 -9.29
CA SER A 182 10.26 -13.31 -10.29
C SER A 182 11.48 -14.23 -10.26
N THR A 183 11.29 -15.50 -10.61
CA THR A 183 12.40 -16.47 -10.73
C THR A 183 13.39 -16.05 -11.83
N ASP A 184 12.91 -15.38 -12.88
CA ASP A 184 13.75 -14.87 -13.96
C ASP A 184 14.71 -13.78 -13.48
N ASP A 185 14.22 -12.78 -12.73
CA ASP A 185 15.08 -11.73 -12.16
C ASP A 185 16.08 -12.29 -11.14
N LEU A 186 15.63 -13.26 -10.33
CA LEU A 186 16.50 -13.99 -9.42
C LEU A 186 17.62 -14.73 -10.18
N ASP A 187 17.28 -15.48 -11.23
CA ASP A 187 18.23 -16.29 -12.00
C ASP A 187 19.26 -15.43 -12.74
N LYS A 188 18.87 -14.25 -13.23
CA LYS A 188 19.79 -13.28 -13.83
C LYS A 188 20.83 -12.80 -12.81
N LEU A 189 20.40 -12.40 -11.61
CA LEU A 189 21.30 -12.01 -10.53
C LEU A 189 22.21 -13.17 -10.11
N VAL A 190 21.64 -14.36 -9.91
CA VAL A 190 22.37 -15.55 -9.50
C VAL A 190 23.41 -15.95 -10.56
N TYR A 191 23.10 -15.82 -11.85
CA TYR A 191 24.04 -16.12 -12.92
C TYR A 191 25.34 -15.31 -12.78
N TRP A 192 25.22 -13.99 -12.55
CA TRP A 192 26.38 -13.13 -12.41
C TRP A 192 27.17 -13.41 -11.13
N VAL A 193 26.48 -13.66 -10.02
CA VAL A 193 27.15 -14.04 -8.77
C VAL A 193 27.84 -15.39 -8.89
N ALA A 194 27.21 -16.38 -9.53
CA ALA A 194 27.79 -17.70 -9.75
C ALA A 194 29.05 -17.61 -10.61
N ARG A 195 29.02 -16.80 -11.67
CA ARG A 195 30.20 -16.53 -12.49
C ARG A 195 31.34 -15.89 -11.67
N ASP A 196 31.02 -14.85 -10.89
CA ASP A 196 32.01 -14.14 -10.07
C ASP A 196 32.61 -15.05 -8.99
N ILE A 197 31.81 -15.95 -8.39
CA ILE A 197 32.29 -17.02 -7.52
C ILE A 197 33.28 -17.93 -8.24
N CYS A 198 32.96 -18.38 -9.45
CA CYS A 198 33.83 -19.22 -10.27
C CYS A 198 35.17 -18.54 -10.60
N GLU A 199 35.14 -17.24 -10.89
CA GLU A 199 36.32 -16.44 -11.22
C GLU A 199 37.21 -16.20 -9.99
N GLN A 200 36.63 -15.72 -8.88
CA GLN A 200 37.38 -15.33 -7.69
C GLN A 200 37.93 -16.52 -6.89
N HIS A 201 37.22 -17.66 -6.92
CA HIS A 201 37.61 -18.85 -6.15
C HIS A 201 38.21 -19.95 -7.01
N ALA A 202 38.39 -19.74 -8.32
CA ALA A 202 38.91 -20.75 -9.25
C ALA A 202 38.17 -22.11 -9.15
N ILE A 203 36.86 -22.07 -8.92
CA ILE A 203 36.04 -23.29 -8.80
C ILE A 203 36.06 -24.04 -10.14
N GLY A 204 36.28 -25.35 -10.11
CA GLY A 204 36.40 -26.19 -11.30
C GLY A 204 37.81 -26.28 -11.90
N ALA A 205 38.83 -25.62 -11.31
CA ALA A 205 40.21 -25.69 -11.81
C ALA A 205 40.94 -27.02 -11.50
N ASP A 206 40.57 -27.69 -10.40
CA ASP A 206 41.08 -29.01 -10.02
C ASP A 206 39.91 -29.91 -9.60
N PRO A 207 39.55 -30.94 -10.39
CA PRO A 207 38.45 -31.85 -10.07
C PRO A 207 38.68 -32.70 -8.82
N ASN A 208 39.92 -32.77 -8.30
CA ASN A 208 40.25 -33.48 -7.07
C ASN A 208 40.19 -32.59 -5.81
N GLN A 209 40.01 -31.27 -5.97
CA GLN A 209 39.97 -30.34 -4.86
C GLN A 209 38.55 -30.23 -4.30
N THR A 210 38.29 -30.91 -3.17
CA THR A 210 37.09 -30.69 -2.37
C THR A 210 37.27 -29.41 -1.54
N CYS A 211 36.60 -28.33 -1.93
CA CYS A 211 36.55 -27.09 -1.15
C CYS A 211 35.12 -26.81 -0.68
N GLY A 212 34.99 -26.42 0.59
CA GLY A 212 33.73 -25.91 1.12
C GLY A 212 33.57 -24.44 0.76
N LEU A 213 32.35 -24.00 0.45
CA LEU A 213 32.05 -22.58 0.17
C LEU A 213 31.03 -22.06 1.18
N VAL A 214 31.41 -21.02 1.91
CA VAL A 214 30.52 -20.29 2.82
C VAL A 214 30.03 -19.03 2.09
N VAL A 215 28.76 -19.00 1.71
CA VAL A 215 28.13 -17.83 1.07
C VAL A 215 27.42 -16.99 2.11
N LEU A 216 27.79 -15.72 2.21
CA LEU A 216 27.25 -14.81 3.22
C LEU A 216 26.57 -13.63 2.56
N VAL A 217 25.31 -13.41 2.91
CA VAL A 217 24.54 -12.25 2.44
C VAL A 217 24.51 -11.15 3.51
N ASP A 218 24.41 -9.90 3.08
CA ASP A 218 24.39 -8.74 3.96
C ASP A 218 23.05 -8.50 4.68
N ASN A 219 21.95 -9.06 4.16
CA ASN A 219 20.63 -8.99 4.79
C ASN A 219 19.80 -10.27 4.61
N PRO A 220 18.83 -10.57 5.51
CA PRO A 220 18.06 -11.81 5.42
C PRO A 220 17.17 -11.90 4.18
N SER A 221 16.73 -10.75 3.66
CA SER A 221 15.81 -10.69 2.53
C SER A 221 16.47 -11.04 1.19
N THR A 222 17.80 -11.16 1.15
CA THR A 222 18.58 -11.62 -0.01
C THR A 222 19.11 -13.05 0.14
N LEU A 223 18.76 -13.77 1.23
CA LEU A 223 19.12 -15.18 1.40
C LEU A 223 18.67 -16.08 0.24
N THR A 224 17.59 -15.69 -0.45
CA THR A 224 17.10 -16.39 -1.65
C THR A 224 18.17 -16.51 -2.74
N LEU A 225 19.09 -15.53 -2.86
CA LEU A 225 20.22 -15.60 -3.78
C LEU A 225 21.17 -16.75 -3.41
N ALA A 226 21.53 -16.86 -2.13
CA ALA A 226 22.42 -17.91 -1.64
C ALA A 226 21.78 -19.30 -1.73
N LEU A 227 20.49 -19.41 -1.41
CA LEU A 227 19.72 -20.64 -1.60
C LEU A 227 19.70 -21.05 -3.08
N ARG A 228 19.51 -20.11 -4.01
CA ARG A 228 19.51 -20.44 -5.43
C ARG A 228 20.89 -20.84 -5.93
N LEU A 229 21.96 -20.21 -5.42
CA LEU A 229 23.35 -20.61 -5.72
C LEU A 229 23.67 -22.05 -5.32
N SER A 230 23.13 -22.56 -4.20
CA SER A 230 23.37 -23.97 -3.82
C SER A 230 22.77 -24.97 -4.81
N HIS A 231 21.75 -24.57 -5.57
CA HIS A 231 21.19 -25.38 -6.66
C HIS A 231 22.04 -25.29 -7.93
N VAL A 232 22.71 -24.16 -8.17
CA VAL A 232 23.65 -24.00 -9.28
C VAL A 232 24.92 -24.82 -9.05
N PHE A 233 25.36 -24.96 -7.80
CA PHE A 233 26.57 -25.70 -7.43
C PHE A 233 26.26 -26.94 -6.55
N PRO A 234 25.55 -27.96 -7.07
CA PRO A 234 25.11 -29.09 -6.26
C PRO A 234 26.26 -29.98 -5.73
N LYS A 235 27.44 -29.88 -6.35
CA LYS A 235 28.64 -30.65 -5.98
C LYS A 235 29.53 -29.93 -4.96
N LEU A 236 29.32 -28.63 -4.74
CA LEU A 236 30.04 -27.89 -3.72
C LEU A 236 29.38 -28.11 -2.36
N ALA A 237 30.19 -28.37 -1.34
CA ALA A 237 29.75 -28.32 0.05
C ALA A 237 29.49 -26.85 0.43
N MET A 238 28.33 -26.33 0.03
CA MET A 238 27.94 -24.95 0.25
C MET A 238 27.15 -24.80 1.54
N THR A 239 27.58 -23.86 2.37
CA THR A 239 26.79 -23.36 3.50
C THR A 239 26.46 -21.90 3.24
N TYR A 240 25.29 -21.44 3.67
CA TYR A 240 24.92 -20.04 3.55
C TYR A 240 24.27 -19.51 4.81
N ASP A 241 24.53 -18.25 5.12
CA ASP A 241 23.97 -17.56 6.28
C ASP A 241 23.90 -16.04 6.00
N CYS A 242 23.19 -15.32 6.85
CA CYS A 242 23.11 -13.87 6.80
C CYS A 242 24.01 -13.24 7.87
N VAL A 243 24.67 -12.13 7.55
CA VAL A 243 25.38 -11.32 8.53
C VAL A 243 24.35 -10.74 9.51
N ARG A 244 24.36 -11.21 10.77
CA ARG A 244 23.29 -10.92 11.76
C ARG A 244 23.33 -9.51 12.35
N ALA A 245 24.44 -8.78 12.18
CA ALA A 245 24.58 -7.39 12.61
C ALA A 245 25.68 -6.69 11.80
N TYR A 246 25.40 -5.48 11.31
CA TYR A 246 26.39 -4.65 10.62
C TYR A 246 27.63 -4.42 11.53
N PRO A 247 28.83 -4.86 11.12
CA PRO A 247 30.04 -4.92 11.96
C PRO A 247 30.84 -3.61 12.01
N GLU A 248 30.20 -2.46 11.81
CA GLU A 248 30.91 -1.18 11.55
C GLU A 248 31.57 -0.55 12.79
N ASN A 249 31.37 -1.13 13.98
CA ASN A 249 32.10 -0.75 15.18
C ASN A 249 33.34 -1.65 15.35
N PRO A 250 34.55 -1.13 15.63
CA PRO A 250 35.76 -1.94 15.80
C PRO A 250 35.61 -3.11 16.78
N ASP A 251 34.85 -2.91 17.87
CA ASP A 251 34.56 -3.93 18.88
C ASP A 251 33.76 -5.14 18.33
N ARG A 252 33.00 -4.96 17.23
CA ARG A 252 32.14 -5.99 16.64
C ARG A 252 32.81 -6.85 15.58
N SER A 253 34.03 -6.49 15.15
CA SER A 253 34.84 -7.38 14.32
C SER A 253 35.20 -8.67 15.05
N ALA A 254 35.33 -8.61 16.39
CA ALA A 254 35.53 -9.77 17.25
C ALA A 254 34.28 -10.67 17.29
N ASP A 255 33.09 -10.10 17.44
CA ASP A 255 31.81 -10.84 17.41
C ASP A 255 31.60 -11.54 16.07
N LEU A 256 31.84 -10.83 14.96
CA LEU A 256 31.75 -11.40 13.62
C LEU A 256 32.76 -12.55 13.45
N ARG A 257 34.00 -12.37 13.91
CA ARG A 257 35.01 -13.41 13.90
C ARG A 257 34.57 -14.65 14.69
N GLN A 258 34.09 -14.46 15.91
CA GLN A 258 33.60 -15.55 16.77
C GLN A 258 32.40 -16.27 16.16
N TRP A 259 31.53 -15.55 15.45
CA TRP A 259 30.39 -16.12 14.75
C TRP A 259 30.78 -16.88 13.48
N LEU A 260 31.76 -16.37 12.72
CA LEU A 260 32.28 -17.00 11.50
C LEU A 260 33.10 -18.26 11.78
N GLN A 261 33.94 -18.24 12.81
CA GLN A 261 34.89 -19.31 13.12
C GLN A 261 34.27 -20.72 13.18
N PRO A 262 33.12 -20.97 13.84
CA PRO A 262 32.51 -22.30 13.84
C PRO A 262 31.87 -22.73 12.51
N ARG A 263 31.74 -21.82 11.52
CA ARG A 263 31.15 -22.08 10.20
C ARG A 263 32.19 -22.37 9.12
N ILE A 264 33.48 -22.21 9.44
CA ILE A 264 34.59 -22.39 8.52
C ILE A 264 35.18 -23.78 8.79
N ALA A 265 35.13 -24.66 7.79
CA ALA A 265 35.83 -25.94 7.81
C ALA A 265 37.27 -25.77 7.26
N VAL A 266 38.09 -26.82 7.42
CA VAL A 266 39.42 -26.87 6.78
C VAL A 266 39.23 -26.78 5.26
N ASN A 267 39.98 -25.90 4.58
CA ASN A 267 39.85 -25.60 3.14
C ASN A 267 38.54 -24.91 2.73
N SER A 268 37.82 -24.27 3.66
CA SER A 268 36.70 -23.40 3.30
C SER A 268 37.16 -22.13 2.61
N ARG A 269 36.31 -21.63 1.71
CA ARG A 269 36.38 -20.29 1.12
C ARG A 269 35.14 -19.52 1.53
N ILE A 270 35.24 -18.20 1.64
CA ILE A 270 34.08 -17.34 1.94
C ILE A 270 33.77 -16.49 0.72
N HIS A 271 32.50 -16.38 0.36
CA HIS A 271 32.04 -15.42 -0.63
C HIS A 271 30.94 -14.54 -0.05
N PHE A 272 31.14 -13.22 -0.09
CA PHE A 272 30.18 -12.25 0.41
C PHE A 272 29.35 -11.67 -0.72
N ILE A 273 28.02 -11.69 -0.59
CA ILE A 273 27.08 -11.03 -1.47
C ILE A 273 26.59 -9.78 -0.76
N VAL A 274 26.98 -8.61 -1.27
CA VAL A 274 26.54 -7.31 -0.75
C VAL A 274 25.50 -6.75 -1.69
N SER A 275 24.27 -6.62 -1.19
CA SER A 275 23.12 -6.17 -1.96
C SER A 275 23.33 -4.75 -2.49
N VAL A 276 23.73 -3.81 -1.63
CA VAL A 276 23.97 -2.43 -2.00
C VAL A 276 25.12 -1.83 -1.20
N SER A 277 26.00 -1.10 -1.88
CA SER A 277 27.13 -0.42 -1.28
C SER A 277 27.14 1.07 -1.61
N SER A 278 27.27 1.91 -0.59
CA SER A 278 27.53 3.35 -0.76
C SER A 278 28.98 3.73 -0.45
N THR A 279 29.68 3.00 0.42
CA THR A 279 31.06 3.36 0.84
C THR A 279 32.06 2.21 0.80
N GLY A 280 31.59 0.99 0.50
CA GLY A 280 32.40 -0.23 0.56
C GLY A 280 32.88 -0.62 1.96
N THR A 281 32.40 0.05 3.02
CA THR A 281 32.86 -0.16 4.41
C THR A 281 32.56 -1.57 4.89
N LEU A 282 31.39 -2.10 4.57
CA LEU A 282 31.02 -3.48 4.88
C LEU A 282 31.99 -4.46 4.22
N THR A 283 32.21 -4.35 2.90
CA THR A 283 33.15 -5.20 2.16
C THR A 283 34.57 -5.15 2.74
N LYS A 284 35.07 -3.96 3.08
CA LYS A 284 36.39 -3.79 3.72
C LYS A 284 36.46 -4.48 5.07
N THR A 285 35.41 -4.37 5.89
CA THR A 285 35.33 -4.99 7.21
C THR A 285 35.26 -6.51 7.11
N LEU A 286 34.43 -7.03 6.21
CA LEU A 286 34.28 -8.46 5.96
C LEU A 286 35.59 -9.09 5.48
N ARG A 287 36.29 -8.46 4.52
CA ARG A 287 37.61 -8.91 4.05
C ARG A 287 38.66 -8.89 5.16
N ARG A 288 38.66 -7.87 6.02
CA ARG A 288 39.57 -7.79 7.17
C ARG A 288 39.34 -8.93 8.16
N VAL A 289 38.09 -9.22 8.49
CA VAL A 289 37.73 -10.30 9.41
C VAL A 289 38.08 -11.66 8.81
N ALA A 290 37.75 -11.91 7.54
CA ALA A 290 38.13 -13.14 6.85
C ALA A 290 39.65 -13.33 6.76
N GLY A 291 40.40 -12.26 6.46
CA GLY A 291 41.87 -12.28 6.45
C GLY A 291 42.47 -12.61 7.83
N SER A 292 41.83 -12.20 8.92
CA SER A 292 42.25 -12.57 10.29
C SER A 292 42.03 -14.05 10.64
N LEU A 293 41.25 -14.75 9.83
CA LEU A 293 40.97 -16.19 9.94
C LEU A 293 41.78 -17.02 8.91
N ASP A 294 42.63 -16.38 8.11
CA ASP A 294 43.40 -17.00 7.02
C ASP A 294 42.53 -17.76 5.99
N VAL A 295 41.35 -17.20 5.70
CA VAL A 295 40.39 -17.79 4.77
C VAL A 295 40.32 -16.97 3.46
N PRO A 296 40.46 -17.59 2.28
CA PRO A 296 40.25 -16.92 1.01
C PRO A 296 38.84 -16.31 0.92
N VAL A 297 38.79 -15.04 0.52
CA VAL A 297 37.55 -14.25 0.50
C VAL A 297 37.27 -13.68 -0.89
N GLY A 298 36.05 -13.93 -1.37
CA GLY A 298 35.48 -13.28 -2.53
C GLY A 298 34.35 -12.32 -2.14
N THR A 299 34.01 -11.39 -3.02
CA THR A 299 32.88 -10.48 -2.82
C THR A 299 32.22 -10.14 -4.16
N SER A 300 30.91 -10.35 -4.25
CA SER A 300 30.04 -9.75 -5.26
C SER A 300 29.29 -8.57 -4.64
N VAL A 301 29.52 -7.36 -5.12
CA VAL A 301 28.71 -6.19 -4.77
C VAL A 301 27.71 -5.99 -5.91
N LEU A 302 26.42 -6.18 -5.65
CA LEU A 302 25.41 -6.18 -6.72
C LEU A 302 25.15 -4.76 -7.23
N TYR A 303 24.90 -3.84 -6.30
CA TYR A 303 24.56 -2.47 -6.62
C TYR A 303 25.44 -1.46 -5.87
N ALA A 304 25.79 -0.36 -6.52
CA ALA A 304 26.38 0.80 -5.88
C ALA A 304 25.51 2.04 -6.10
N THR A 305 25.16 2.75 -5.03
CA THR A 305 24.38 4.01 -5.11
C THR A 305 25.26 5.22 -5.35
N THR A 306 26.57 5.07 -5.20
CA THR A 306 27.57 6.11 -5.43
C THR A 306 28.70 5.50 -6.26
N PRO A 307 29.23 6.24 -7.24
CA PRO A 307 30.37 5.78 -8.03
C PRO A 307 31.62 5.69 -7.14
N ASP A 308 31.83 4.53 -6.53
CA ASP A 308 33.06 4.17 -5.84
C ASP A 308 33.82 3.13 -6.67
N PRO A 309 34.95 3.51 -7.31
CA PRO A 309 35.78 2.59 -8.08
C PRO A 309 36.27 1.39 -7.26
N ALA A 310 36.39 1.53 -5.94
CA ALA A 310 36.86 0.47 -5.06
C ALA A 310 35.77 -0.59 -4.75
N SER A 311 34.50 -0.30 -5.05
CA SER A 311 33.38 -1.20 -4.74
C SER A 311 33.27 -2.38 -5.70
N HIS A 312 33.83 -2.28 -6.92
CA HIS A 312 33.66 -3.27 -8.00
C HIS A 312 32.21 -3.75 -8.16
N ALA A 313 31.24 -2.85 -8.00
CA ALA A 313 29.83 -3.19 -8.08
C ALA A 313 29.44 -3.65 -9.48
N PHE A 314 28.52 -4.61 -9.58
CA PHE A 314 28.02 -5.13 -10.84
C PHE A 314 27.21 -4.09 -11.61
N CYS A 315 26.50 -3.21 -10.89
CA CYS A 315 25.71 -2.13 -11.46
C CYS A 315 25.79 -0.86 -10.58
N ALA A 316 25.99 0.29 -11.23
CA ALA A 316 25.88 1.60 -10.57
C ALA A 316 24.45 2.13 -10.70
N LEU A 317 23.72 2.20 -9.59
CA LEU A 317 22.34 2.68 -9.56
C LEU A 317 22.29 4.19 -9.72
N GLN A 318 21.58 4.62 -10.77
CA GLN A 318 21.23 6.03 -10.98
C GLN A 318 19.90 6.31 -10.28
N ILE A 319 19.99 6.91 -9.10
CA ILE A 319 18.85 7.37 -8.30
C ILE A 319 18.90 8.90 -8.30
N ASP A 320 17.85 9.52 -8.83
CA ASP A 320 17.73 10.97 -8.90
C ASP A 320 17.75 11.57 -7.48
N ASP A 321 18.47 12.68 -7.30
CA ASP A 321 18.61 13.36 -6.00
C ASP A 321 19.15 12.48 -4.85
N TYR A 322 19.87 11.41 -5.20
CA TYR A 322 20.52 10.57 -4.21
C TYR A 322 21.65 11.33 -3.52
N TRP A 323 21.62 11.33 -2.19
CA TRP A 323 22.73 11.76 -1.36
C TRP A 323 22.98 10.77 -0.25
N HIS A 324 24.22 10.73 0.21
CA HIS A 324 24.68 9.85 1.27
C HIS A 324 25.72 10.57 2.12
N THR A 325 25.60 10.45 3.43
CA THR A 325 26.51 11.02 4.43
C THR A 325 26.86 9.95 5.45
N THR A 326 28.09 9.95 5.97
CA THR A 326 28.62 8.86 6.80
C THR A 326 28.04 8.81 8.21
N SER A 327 27.40 9.90 8.68
CA SER A 327 26.86 10.02 10.05
C SER A 327 25.89 11.18 10.16
N SER A 328 25.10 11.20 11.24
CA SER A 328 24.19 12.30 11.57
C SER A 328 24.90 13.66 11.71
N GLU A 329 26.14 13.66 12.20
CA GLU A 329 26.94 14.89 12.39
C GLU A 329 27.23 15.60 11.07
N HIS A 330 27.39 14.84 9.98
CA HIS A 330 27.71 15.34 8.65
C HIS A 330 26.46 15.43 7.75
N CYS A 331 25.29 15.09 8.29
CA CYS A 331 24.04 15.09 7.54
C CYS A 331 23.40 16.48 7.57
N VAL A 332 23.40 17.19 6.43
CA VAL A 332 22.79 18.52 6.29
C VAL A 332 21.30 18.48 6.68
N ALA A 333 20.58 17.41 6.33
CA ALA A 333 19.16 17.25 6.68
C ALA A 333 18.95 17.13 8.20
N CYS A 334 19.83 16.43 8.92
CA CYS A 334 19.82 16.41 10.39
C CYS A 334 20.12 17.79 11.00
N GLN A 335 21.11 18.51 10.46
CA GLN A 335 21.53 19.82 10.97
C GLN A 335 20.42 20.90 10.83
N GLN A 336 19.52 20.74 9.86
CA GLN A 336 18.36 21.64 9.67
C GLN A 336 17.25 21.45 10.73
N GLY A 337 17.38 20.48 11.65
CA GLY A 337 16.57 20.35 12.86
C GLY A 337 15.12 19.87 12.68
N ASN A 338 14.59 19.90 11.46
CA ASN A 338 13.19 19.55 11.15
C ASN A 338 13.03 18.39 10.16
N SER A 339 14.12 17.83 9.61
CA SER A 339 14.02 16.69 8.69
C SER A 339 13.86 15.39 9.48
N PRO A 340 12.72 14.67 9.36
CA PRO A 340 12.54 13.41 10.04
C PRO A 340 13.55 12.34 9.58
N VAL A 341 14.07 11.58 10.55
CA VAL A 341 15.02 10.47 10.32
C VAL A 341 14.29 9.13 10.43
N PHE A 342 14.43 8.29 9.42
CA PHE A 342 13.80 6.97 9.33
C PHE A 342 14.84 5.88 9.49
N ARG A 343 14.84 5.24 10.65
CA ARG A 343 15.83 4.21 10.98
C ARG A 343 15.54 2.91 10.27
N ILE A 344 16.57 2.33 9.67
CA ILE A 344 16.57 0.96 9.18
C ILE A 344 17.06 0.05 10.30
N ASP A 345 16.22 -0.92 10.68
CA ASP A 345 16.53 -1.96 11.64
C ASP A 345 17.76 -2.74 11.19
N ARG A 346 18.75 -2.80 12.09
CA ARG A 346 20.08 -3.35 11.80
C ARG A 346 20.09 -4.87 11.62
N ALA A 347 19.11 -5.57 12.19
CA ALA A 347 19.04 -7.03 12.13
C ALA A 347 18.15 -7.52 10.99
N ARG A 348 17.10 -6.75 10.69
CA ARG A 348 16.07 -7.16 9.72
C ARG A 348 16.26 -6.50 8.36
N TYR A 349 17.00 -5.38 8.28
CA TYR A 349 17.10 -4.55 7.08
C TYR A 349 15.72 -4.06 6.57
N PHE A 350 14.82 -3.79 7.52
CA PHE A 350 13.52 -3.17 7.30
C PHE A 350 13.49 -1.83 8.04
N LEU A 351 12.53 -0.96 7.75
CA LEU A 351 12.30 0.21 8.61
C LEU A 351 12.05 -0.26 10.05
N ALA A 352 12.88 0.19 11.00
CA ALA A 352 12.67 -0.02 12.42
C ALA A 352 11.35 0.65 12.84
N ALA A 353 10.65 0.06 13.82
CA ALA A 353 9.30 0.44 14.24
C ALA A 353 9.06 1.96 14.22
N ARG A 354 7.90 2.36 13.66
CA ARG A 354 7.47 3.76 13.58
C ARG A 354 7.54 4.40 14.96
N ASN A 355 8.03 5.64 15.06
CA ASN A 355 7.97 6.36 16.33
C ASN A 355 6.49 6.62 16.66
N VAL A 356 5.95 5.95 17.67
CA VAL A 356 4.55 6.13 18.08
C VAL A 356 4.48 7.24 19.11
N ASP A 357 3.58 8.20 18.89
CA ASP A 357 3.28 9.27 19.83
C ASP A 357 1.80 9.31 20.13
N THR A 358 1.53 9.15 21.41
CA THR A 358 0.20 8.97 21.96
C THR A 358 -0.44 10.33 22.16
N ARG A 359 -1.53 10.60 21.46
CA ARG A 359 -2.29 11.85 21.55
C ARG A 359 -3.60 11.61 22.27
N ALA A 360 -4.01 12.63 23.03
CA ALA A 360 -5.37 12.68 23.54
C ALA A 360 -6.33 13.27 22.49
N LEU A 361 -7.61 12.92 22.54
CA LEU A 361 -8.65 13.63 21.78
C LEU A 361 -9.04 14.91 22.53
N PRO A 362 -8.66 16.11 22.05
CA PRO A 362 -9.01 17.34 22.74
C PRO A 362 -10.51 17.64 22.65
N PRO A 363 -11.13 18.22 23.69
CA PRO A 363 -12.56 18.58 23.70
C PRO A 363 -12.99 19.49 22.55
N LEU A 364 -12.07 20.24 21.95
CA LEU A 364 -12.39 21.11 20.82
C LEU A 364 -12.94 20.34 19.60
N LEU A 365 -12.58 19.05 19.43
CA LEU A 365 -13.05 18.20 18.33
C LEU A 365 -14.51 17.78 18.49
N PHE A 366 -15.13 18.13 19.61
CA PHE A 366 -16.54 17.86 19.87
C PHE A 366 -17.44 19.06 19.54
N ARG A 367 -16.87 20.24 19.28
CA ARG A 367 -17.64 21.49 19.20
C ARG A 367 -18.48 21.62 17.93
N ALA A 368 -17.98 21.18 16.77
CA ALA A 368 -18.63 21.44 15.48
C ALA A 368 -19.99 20.72 15.37
N GLN A 369 -20.03 19.47 15.79
CA GLN A 369 -21.21 18.61 15.75
C GLN A 369 -22.16 18.80 16.94
N ARG A 370 -21.67 19.36 18.06
CA ARG A 370 -22.41 19.44 19.32
C ARG A 370 -23.77 20.13 19.15
N THR A 371 -23.80 21.31 18.54
CA THR A 371 -25.05 22.08 18.36
C THR A 371 -26.11 21.26 17.62
N PHE A 372 -25.73 20.55 16.57
CA PHE A 372 -26.65 19.69 15.81
C PHE A 372 -27.11 18.48 16.64
N ILE A 373 -26.16 17.76 17.25
CA ILE A 373 -26.45 16.51 17.98
C ILE A 373 -27.33 16.78 19.21
N GLU A 374 -27.09 17.87 19.93
CA GLU A 374 -27.89 18.24 21.10
C GLU A 374 -29.30 18.69 20.67
N ALA A 375 -29.41 19.49 19.61
CA ALA A 375 -30.68 19.99 19.12
C ALA A 375 -31.57 18.90 18.50
N TYR A 376 -31.01 17.96 17.75
CA TYR A 376 -31.80 17.04 16.91
C TYR A 376 -31.48 15.56 17.10
N GLY A 377 -30.34 15.21 17.69
CA GLY A 377 -29.90 13.82 17.77
C GLY A 377 -30.72 12.94 18.71
N HIS A 378 -31.59 13.52 19.52
CA HIS A 378 -32.51 12.80 20.41
C HIS A 378 -33.84 12.42 19.74
N PHE A 379 -34.14 12.96 18.54
CA PHE A 379 -35.34 12.59 17.80
C PHE A 379 -35.13 11.25 17.08
N ASP A 380 -36.15 10.40 17.17
CA ASP A 380 -36.11 9.06 16.61
C ASP A 380 -35.90 9.08 15.08
N GLY A 381 -35.03 8.18 14.61
CA GLY A 381 -34.69 8.01 13.20
C GLY A 381 -33.82 9.11 12.56
N VAL A 382 -33.49 10.20 13.28
CA VAL A 382 -32.61 11.26 12.76
C VAL A 382 -31.18 10.76 12.60
N LEU A 383 -30.61 10.14 13.64
CA LEU A 383 -29.29 9.53 13.59
C LEU A 383 -29.44 8.06 13.22
N ARG A 384 -28.66 7.59 12.23
CA ARG A 384 -28.71 6.21 11.75
C ARG A 384 -27.31 5.66 11.54
N THR A 385 -27.12 4.38 11.81
CA THR A 385 -25.87 3.68 11.54
C THR A 385 -26.06 2.53 10.56
N HIS A 386 -24.97 2.10 9.91
CA HIS A 386 -24.97 0.94 9.01
C HIS A 386 -26.06 0.98 7.91
N VAL A 387 -25.98 1.96 7.02
CA VAL A 387 -27.02 2.21 6.00
C VAL A 387 -26.43 2.20 4.58
N ASN A 388 -27.19 1.69 3.62
CA ASN A 388 -26.97 1.89 2.20
C ASN A 388 -27.69 3.16 1.77
N ASP A 389 -26.95 4.27 1.75
CA ASP A 389 -27.47 5.58 1.43
C ASP A 389 -27.71 5.70 -0.09
N THR A 390 -28.98 5.65 -0.49
CA THR A 390 -29.41 5.75 -1.89
C THR A 390 -29.49 7.19 -2.40
N SER A 391 -29.01 8.19 -1.65
CA SER A 391 -28.89 9.56 -2.17
C SER A 391 -28.00 9.65 -3.40
N TRP A 392 -27.10 8.68 -3.62
CA TRP A 392 -26.20 8.58 -4.77
C TRP A 392 -26.46 7.31 -5.59
N GLY A 393 -27.27 7.41 -6.66
CA GLY A 393 -27.41 6.40 -7.72
C GLY A 393 -27.50 4.94 -7.22
N SER A 394 -26.36 4.24 -7.22
CA SER A 394 -26.22 2.81 -6.85
C SER A 394 -26.33 2.49 -5.36
N GLY A 395 -26.50 3.49 -4.49
CA GLY A 395 -26.43 3.31 -3.04
C GLY A 395 -24.99 3.22 -2.55
N LYS A 396 -24.60 4.12 -1.64
CA LYS A 396 -23.29 4.08 -1.00
C LYS A 396 -23.44 3.57 0.43
N HIS A 397 -22.70 2.52 0.79
CA HIS A 397 -22.67 2.06 2.17
C HIS A 397 -22.04 3.12 3.09
N ARG A 398 -22.68 3.40 4.22
CA ARG A 398 -22.23 4.35 5.23
C ARG A 398 -22.37 3.76 6.62
N ALA A 399 -21.29 3.88 7.39
CA ALA A 399 -21.34 3.61 8.82
C ALA A 399 -22.25 4.59 9.56
N PHE A 400 -22.28 5.87 9.17
CA PHE A 400 -23.05 6.92 9.83
C PHE A 400 -23.84 7.73 8.80
N SER A 401 -25.11 8.01 9.08
CA SER A 401 -25.99 8.79 8.21
C SER A 401 -27.00 9.59 9.02
N ILE A 402 -27.39 10.74 8.48
CA ILE A 402 -28.44 11.60 9.05
C ILE A 402 -29.65 11.57 8.14
N ASN A 403 -30.82 11.31 8.72
CA ASN A 403 -32.07 11.24 7.98
C ASN A 403 -32.74 12.61 7.86
N VAL A 404 -32.58 13.25 6.70
CA VAL A 404 -33.17 14.57 6.44
C VAL A 404 -34.70 14.53 6.39
N GLU A 405 -35.32 13.42 5.99
CA GLU A 405 -36.79 13.29 6.04
C GLU A 405 -37.31 13.45 7.47
N LYS A 406 -36.61 12.84 8.44
CA LYS A 406 -36.93 12.97 9.86
C LYS A 406 -36.65 14.36 10.41
N LEU A 407 -35.61 15.04 9.93
CA LEU A 407 -35.36 16.44 10.30
C LEU A 407 -36.48 17.38 9.83
N LEU A 408 -37.07 17.13 8.66
CA LEU A 408 -38.19 17.93 8.13
C LEU A 408 -39.52 17.68 8.87
N GLU A 409 -39.57 16.71 9.79
CA GLU A 409 -40.68 16.52 10.73
C GLU A 409 -40.54 17.41 11.98
N ILE A 410 -39.37 18.04 12.19
CA ILE A 410 -39.05 18.83 13.39
C ILE A 410 -39.29 20.33 13.13
N PRO A 411 -40.26 20.98 13.79
CA PRO A 411 -40.60 22.37 13.54
C PRO A 411 -39.42 23.35 13.65
N ALA A 412 -38.59 23.19 14.68
CA ALA A 412 -37.42 24.06 14.90
C ALA A 412 -36.37 23.96 13.76
N PHE A 413 -36.23 22.80 13.14
CA PHE A 413 -35.34 22.64 11.98
C PHE A 413 -35.96 23.29 10.73
N CYS A 414 -37.26 23.07 10.50
CA CYS A 414 -38.02 23.71 9.43
C CYS A 414 -37.97 25.24 9.49
N GLU A 415 -38.12 25.83 10.68
CA GLU A 415 -38.01 27.28 10.89
C GLU A 415 -36.62 27.82 10.51
N GLN A 416 -35.54 27.11 10.88
CA GLN A 416 -34.18 27.48 10.51
C GLN A 416 -33.95 27.41 8.99
N LEU A 417 -34.45 26.35 8.35
CA LEU A 417 -34.37 26.20 6.89
C LEU A 417 -35.09 27.35 6.19
N LEU A 418 -36.34 27.63 6.55
CA LEU A 418 -37.12 28.71 5.96
C LEU A 418 -36.50 30.08 6.23
N GLY A 419 -36.01 30.30 7.46
CA GLY A 419 -35.30 31.52 7.84
C GLY A 419 -34.03 31.74 7.00
N LYS A 420 -33.24 30.68 6.78
CA LYS A 420 -32.02 30.74 5.96
C LYS A 420 -32.32 31.07 4.50
N ILE A 421 -33.35 30.47 3.90
CA ILE A 421 -33.76 30.75 2.51
C ILE A 421 -34.32 32.17 2.37
N ARG A 422 -35.23 32.58 3.28
CA ARG A 422 -35.83 33.93 3.25
C ARG A 422 -34.82 35.04 3.55
N GLY A 423 -33.73 34.72 4.24
CA GLY A 423 -32.64 35.65 4.55
C GLY A 423 -31.59 35.78 3.45
N MET A 424 -31.72 35.08 2.32
CA MET A 424 -30.82 35.24 1.17
C MET A 424 -31.08 36.57 0.46
N ASP A 425 -30.02 37.17 -0.10
CA ASP A 425 -30.11 38.43 -0.85
C ASP A 425 -29.40 38.32 -2.22
N PRO A 426 -30.17 38.41 -3.34
CA PRO A 426 -31.64 38.34 -3.40
C PRO A 426 -32.21 37.00 -2.90
N VAL A 427 -33.49 37.01 -2.53
CA VAL A 427 -34.26 35.78 -2.25
C VAL A 427 -34.40 34.99 -3.56
N PRO A 428 -34.13 33.67 -3.58
CA PRO A 428 -34.22 32.88 -4.80
C PRO A 428 -35.67 32.83 -5.32
N ASP A 429 -35.84 33.00 -6.63
CA ASP A 429 -37.13 32.90 -7.34
C ASP A 429 -37.31 31.53 -8.03
N LEU A 430 -36.23 30.75 -8.14
CA LEU A 430 -36.24 29.36 -8.57
C LEU A 430 -35.38 28.48 -7.64
N ILE A 431 -35.96 27.38 -7.17
CA ILE A 431 -35.28 26.35 -6.39
C ILE A 431 -35.14 25.08 -7.24
N ILE A 432 -33.96 24.48 -7.25
CA ILE A 432 -33.66 23.24 -7.97
C ILE A 432 -33.20 22.20 -6.95
N THR A 433 -33.77 21.00 -6.99
CA THR A 433 -33.35 19.87 -6.15
C THR A 433 -32.83 18.71 -6.98
N PRO A 434 -31.90 17.88 -6.47
CA PRO A 434 -31.60 16.60 -7.09
C PRO A 434 -32.79 15.62 -7.07
N VAL A 435 -32.63 14.50 -7.77
CA VAL A 435 -33.66 13.44 -7.90
C VAL A 435 -33.29 12.23 -7.01
N HIS A 436 -33.35 12.41 -5.69
CA HIS A 436 -33.30 11.31 -4.71
C HIS A 436 -34.26 11.56 -3.55
N ARG A 437 -34.42 10.56 -2.68
CA ARG A 437 -35.45 10.51 -1.65
C ARG A 437 -35.45 11.73 -0.72
N GLY A 438 -34.30 12.09 -0.15
CA GLY A 438 -34.18 13.25 0.73
C GLY A 438 -34.41 14.59 0.03
N ALA A 439 -33.83 14.80 -1.16
CA ALA A 439 -34.08 15.99 -1.98
C ALA A 439 -35.56 16.13 -2.38
N ALA A 440 -36.25 15.02 -2.68
CA ALA A 440 -37.67 15.02 -2.97
C ALA A 440 -38.52 15.42 -1.74
N ALA A 441 -38.10 15.02 -0.53
CA ALA A 441 -38.75 15.47 0.70
C ALA A 441 -38.57 16.98 0.93
N ILE A 442 -37.36 17.50 0.67
CA ILE A 442 -37.08 18.94 0.69
C ILE A 442 -37.97 19.67 -0.33
N ALA A 443 -38.02 19.18 -1.58
CA ALA A 443 -38.84 19.80 -2.63
C ALA A 443 -40.32 19.88 -2.25
N ARG A 444 -40.89 18.79 -1.71
CA ARG A 444 -42.28 18.77 -1.23
C ARG A 444 -42.52 19.76 -0.09
N PHE A 445 -41.60 19.82 0.87
CA PHE A 445 -41.65 20.78 1.97
C PHE A 445 -41.61 22.22 1.45
N LEU A 446 -40.62 22.56 0.63
CA LEU A 446 -40.45 23.93 0.13
C LEU A 446 -41.59 24.38 -0.79
N LYS A 447 -42.13 23.51 -1.66
CA LYS A 447 -43.32 23.82 -2.48
C LYS A 447 -44.54 24.22 -1.64
N ARG A 448 -44.66 23.65 -0.43
CA ARG A 448 -45.77 23.93 0.48
C ARG A 448 -45.56 25.25 1.25
N GLU A 449 -44.33 25.49 1.70
CA GLU A 449 -44.03 26.60 2.63
C GLU A 449 -43.55 27.89 1.95
N LEU A 450 -42.95 27.78 0.77
CA LEU A 450 -42.43 28.89 -0.02
C LEU A 450 -43.22 28.90 -1.32
N GLN A 451 -43.91 30.00 -1.61
CA GLN A 451 -44.61 30.21 -2.89
C GLN A 451 -43.60 30.49 -4.03
N ILE A 452 -42.52 29.72 -4.07
CA ILE A 452 -41.39 29.83 -5.00
C ILE A 452 -41.43 28.60 -5.90
N ARG A 453 -41.03 28.77 -7.17
CA ARG A 453 -40.98 27.66 -8.11
C ARG A 453 -39.90 26.66 -7.68
N VAL A 454 -40.27 25.39 -7.56
CA VAL A 454 -39.33 24.31 -7.20
C VAL A 454 -39.34 23.24 -8.28
N GLU A 455 -38.18 23.00 -8.87
CA GLU A 455 -37.96 21.99 -9.92
C GLU A 455 -36.98 20.92 -9.43
N SER A 456 -37.02 19.73 -10.03
CA SER A 456 -36.10 18.65 -9.70
C SER A 456 -35.32 18.20 -10.94
N HIS A 457 -34.00 18.12 -10.83
CA HIS A 457 -33.14 17.68 -11.92
C HIS A 457 -31.83 17.08 -11.39
N GLU A 458 -31.39 15.96 -11.96
CA GLU A 458 -30.25 15.17 -11.44
C GLU A 458 -28.91 15.92 -11.46
N SER A 459 -28.54 16.56 -12.57
CA SER A 459 -27.21 17.18 -12.73
C SER A 459 -27.16 18.50 -13.50
N LEU A 460 -28.31 19.04 -13.91
CA LEU A 460 -28.47 20.15 -14.88
C LEU A 460 -27.80 19.95 -16.23
N ARG A 461 -27.50 18.69 -16.62
CA ARG A 461 -27.17 18.35 -18.01
C ARG A 461 -28.42 18.36 -18.88
N ILE A 462 -28.90 19.57 -19.18
CA ILE A 462 -30.12 19.84 -19.96
C ILE A 462 -30.02 19.25 -21.37
N ASN A 463 -31.06 18.52 -21.77
CA ASN A 463 -31.29 18.09 -23.14
C ASN A 463 -32.57 18.75 -23.68
N LEU A 464 -32.41 19.76 -24.55
CA LEU A 464 -33.55 20.51 -25.11
C LEU A 464 -34.52 19.68 -25.97
N ALA A 465 -34.17 18.44 -26.33
CA ALA A 465 -35.09 17.49 -26.94
C ALA A 465 -36.14 16.93 -25.96
N VAL A 466 -35.93 17.08 -24.65
CA VAL A 466 -36.85 16.67 -23.60
C VAL A 466 -37.65 17.88 -23.15
N ASP A 467 -38.99 17.81 -23.23
CA ASP A 467 -39.87 18.94 -22.92
C ASP A 467 -39.66 19.48 -21.49
N LEU A 468 -39.45 18.60 -20.51
CA LEU A 468 -39.18 18.97 -19.12
C LEU A 468 -37.89 19.80 -18.98
N ASP A 469 -36.83 19.38 -19.68
CA ASP A 469 -35.54 20.06 -19.68
C ASP A 469 -35.63 21.42 -20.40
N ARG A 470 -36.43 21.51 -21.47
CA ARG A 470 -36.71 22.79 -22.14
C ARG A 470 -37.44 23.76 -21.19
N THR A 471 -38.47 23.30 -20.49
CA THR A 471 -39.20 24.10 -19.50
C THR A 471 -38.31 24.53 -18.32
N LEU A 472 -37.38 23.67 -17.88
CA LEU A 472 -36.40 24.03 -16.86
C LEU A 472 -35.37 25.05 -17.38
N ALA A 473 -34.87 24.87 -18.60
CA ALA A 473 -33.95 25.81 -19.23
C ALA A 473 -34.55 27.22 -19.39
N GLU A 474 -35.83 27.29 -19.77
CA GLU A 474 -36.61 28.54 -19.81
C GLU A 474 -36.74 29.16 -18.42
N ALA A 475 -37.08 28.36 -17.40
CA ALA A 475 -37.19 28.83 -16.02
C ALA A 475 -35.87 29.40 -15.51
N ILE A 476 -34.76 28.69 -15.74
CA ILE A 476 -33.42 29.13 -15.37
C ILE A 476 -33.10 30.46 -16.05
N SER A 477 -33.43 30.61 -17.33
CA SER A 477 -33.16 31.82 -18.11
C SER A 477 -33.97 33.05 -17.68
N GLN A 478 -35.12 32.83 -17.05
CA GLN A 478 -36.01 33.89 -16.56
C GLN A 478 -35.78 34.25 -15.08
N SER A 479 -34.99 33.45 -14.35
CA SER A 479 -34.75 33.64 -12.92
C SER A 479 -33.73 34.74 -12.69
N GLU A 480 -33.91 35.54 -11.64
CA GLU A 480 -32.89 36.48 -11.16
C GLU A 480 -31.88 35.81 -10.23
N SER A 481 -32.33 34.80 -9.47
CA SER A 481 -31.45 34.04 -8.57
C SER A 481 -31.93 32.61 -8.34
N ILE A 482 -31.01 31.66 -8.52
CA ILE A 482 -31.30 30.24 -8.35
C ILE A 482 -30.70 29.72 -7.04
N LEU A 483 -31.49 28.91 -6.34
CA LEU A 483 -31.03 28.07 -5.24
C LEU A 483 -31.04 26.59 -5.65
N ILE A 484 -29.87 25.96 -5.67
CA ILE A 484 -29.74 24.50 -5.83
C ILE A 484 -29.63 23.89 -4.43
N ILE A 485 -30.69 23.26 -3.93
CA ILE A 485 -30.75 22.74 -2.57
C ILE A 485 -30.71 21.20 -2.54
N ASP A 486 -29.92 20.65 -1.61
CA ASP A 486 -29.69 19.21 -1.47
C ASP A 486 -29.79 18.78 0.00
N ASP A 487 -29.94 17.48 0.27
CA ASP A 487 -30.05 16.95 1.62
C ASP A 487 -28.70 16.98 2.37
N VAL A 488 -27.72 16.23 1.88
CA VAL A 488 -26.44 16.00 2.55
C VAL A 488 -25.30 15.96 1.54
N ALA A 489 -24.33 16.84 1.72
CA ALA A 489 -23.07 16.81 0.99
C ALA A 489 -21.98 16.11 1.82
N TYR A 490 -21.69 14.84 1.51
CA TYR A 490 -20.53 14.12 2.05
C TYR A 490 -19.22 14.45 1.31
N GLY A 491 -19.34 14.92 0.08
CA GLY A 491 -18.27 15.34 -0.82
C GLY A 491 -18.78 16.45 -1.75
N SER A 492 -17.90 17.00 -2.58
CA SER A 492 -18.24 18.14 -3.44
C SER A 492 -18.69 17.75 -4.84
N GLU A 493 -18.71 16.45 -5.18
CA GLU A 493 -18.82 15.96 -6.55
C GLU A 493 -20.13 16.43 -7.20
N ARG A 494 -21.26 16.37 -6.47
CA ARG A 494 -22.56 16.81 -6.99
C ARG A 494 -22.63 18.33 -7.14
N LEU A 495 -22.12 19.07 -6.17
CA LEU A 495 -22.05 20.54 -6.23
C LEU A 495 -21.23 20.97 -7.45
N GLN A 496 -20.07 20.34 -7.66
CA GLN A 496 -19.23 20.57 -8.84
C GLN A 496 -19.89 20.13 -10.14
N ALA A 497 -20.67 19.04 -10.15
CA ALA A 497 -21.40 18.60 -11.33
C ALA A 497 -22.43 19.66 -11.79
N TYR A 498 -23.19 20.24 -10.86
CA TYR A 498 -24.10 21.35 -11.15
C TYR A 498 -23.35 22.58 -11.67
N VAL A 499 -22.26 22.97 -10.99
CA VAL A 499 -21.45 24.11 -11.42
C VAL A 499 -20.88 23.89 -12.82
N LYS A 500 -20.36 22.68 -13.11
CA LYS A 500 -19.84 22.32 -14.43
C LYS A 500 -20.93 22.35 -15.49
N ALA A 501 -22.12 21.84 -15.19
CA ALA A 501 -23.24 21.86 -16.11
C ALA A 501 -23.67 23.29 -16.45
N ILE A 502 -23.77 24.18 -15.45
CA ILE A 502 -24.11 25.59 -15.64
C ILE A 502 -23.00 26.36 -16.38
N ARG A 503 -21.73 26.06 -16.10
CA ARG A 503 -20.61 26.69 -16.83
C ARG A 503 -20.54 26.23 -18.28
N GLY A 504 -20.93 24.98 -18.56
CA GLY A 504 -20.94 24.39 -19.90
C GLY A 504 -22.20 24.68 -20.72
N SER A 505 -23.21 25.35 -20.16
CA SER A 505 -24.53 25.49 -20.79
C SER A 505 -24.71 26.73 -21.67
N ASN A 506 -23.64 27.45 -22.02
CA ASN A 506 -23.73 28.77 -22.66
C ASN A 506 -24.57 28.81 -23.94
N ASP A 507 -24.76 27.67 -24.62
CA ASP A 507 -25.60 27.56 -25.83
C ASP A 507 -27.02 27.01 -25.55
N LEU A 508 -27.31 26.56 -24.32
CA LEU A 508 -28.56 25.88 -23.94
C LEU A 508 -29.49 26.76 -23.11
N PHE A 509 -28.96 27.57 -22.19
CA PHE A 509 -29.73 28.51 -21.36
C PHE A 509 -28.83 29.60 -20.75
N VAL A 510 -29.42 30.74 -20.38
CA VAL A 510 -28.71 31.85 -19.74
C VAL A 510 -28.87 31.76 -18.23
N ALA A 511 -27.87 31.23 -17.52
CA ALA A 511 -27.94 31.16 -16.06
C ALA A 511 -27.88 32.57 -15.42
N PRO A 512 -28.59 32.81 -14.30
CA PRO A 512 -28.56 34.09 -13.58
C PRO A 512 -27.18 34.42 -13.05
N ARG A 513 -27.01 35.71 -12.70
CA ARG A 513 -25.78 36.22 -12.09
C ARG A 513 -25.50 35.59 -10.73
N LEU A 514 -26.52 35.30 -9.93
CA LEU A 514 -26.35 34.69 -8.61
C LEU A 514 -26.94 33.28 -8.56
N ILE A 515 -26.07 32.32 -8.24
CA ILE A 515 -26.44 30.91 -8.03
C ILE A 515 -25.94 30.49 -6.65
N THR A 516 -26.84 30.05 -5.79
CA THR A 516 -26.52 29.53 -4.46
C THR A 516 -26.67 28.02 -4.47
N LEU A 517 -25.64 27.28 -4.07
CA LEU A 517 -25.72 25.86 -3.78
C LEU A 517 -25.84 25.65 -2.28
N MET A 518 -26.84 24.91 -1.83
CA MET A 518 -27.13 24.72 -0.40
C MET A 518 -27.45 23.26 -0.07
N PRO A 519 -26.46 22.41 0.23
CA PRO A 519 -26.73 21.21 1.01
C PRO A 519 -27.20 21.60 2.42
N LEU A 520 -28.27 20.97 2.95
CA LEU A 520 -28.72 21.25 4.32
C LEU A 520 -27.63 20.88 5.34
N LEU A 521 -27.00 19.73 5.13
CA LEU A 521 -25.92 19.20 5.96
C LEU A 521 -24.65 19.00 5.12
N VAL A 522 -23.52 19.49 5.60
CA VAL A 522 -22.20 19.26 4.98
C VAL A 522 -21.39 18.35 5.91
N LEU A 523 -21.24 17.08 5.52
CA LEU A 523 -20.67 16.00 6.34
C LEU A 523 -19.39 15.42 5.72
N PRO A 524 -18.33 16.23 5.52
CA PRO A 524 -17.16 15.79 4.77
C PRO A 524 -16.36 14.76 5.54
N ALA A 525 -15.77 13.80 4.83
CA ALA A 525 -14.70 12.99 5.40
C ALA A 525 -13.44 13.82 5.66
N ASN A 526 -13.14 14.80 4.78
CA ASN A 526 -12.01 15.70 4.88
C ASN A 526 -12.46 17.16 4.72
N GLU A 527 -12.39 17.95 5.79
CA GLU A 527 -12.82 19.35 5.77
C GLU A 527 -11.99 20.23 4.83
N SER A 528 -10.68 19.97 4.71
CA SER A 528 -9.78 20.77 3.86
C SER A 528 -10.08 20.58 2.38
N GLU A 529 -10.38 19.34 1.97
CA GLU A 529 -10.80 19.04 0.59
C GLU A 529 -12.14 19.71 0.28
N MET A 530 -13.12 19.61 1.19
CA MET A 530 -14.40 20.28 1.04
C MET A 530 -14.24 21.81 0.97
N ASP A 531 -13.41 22.41 1.83
CA ASP A 531 -13.12 23.84 1.79
C ASP A 531 -12.46 24.27 0.48
N SER A 532 -11.52 23.46 -0.02
CA SER A 532 -10.88 23.71 -1.31
C SER A 532 -11.89 23.65 -2.46
N ALA A 533 -12.79 22.66 -2.43
CA ALA A 533 -13.85 22.54 -3.41
C ALA A 533 -14.84 23.71 -3.34
N ILE A 534 -15.27 24.11 -2.14
CA ILE A 534 -16.14 25.27 -1.93
C ILE A 534 -15.48 26.55 -2.46
N ARG A 535 -14.20 26.77 -2.18
CA ARG A 535 -13.44 27.91 -2.73
C ARG A 535 -13.38 27.87 -4.26
N GLY A 536 -13.16 26.70 -4.86
CA GLY A 536 -13.14 26.55 -6.34
C GLY A 536 -14.52 26.67 -6.99
N ILE A 537 -15.59 26.39 -6.25
CA ILE A 537 -16.96 26.67 -6.69
C ILE A 537 -17.21 28.18 -6.66
N ALA A 538 -16.87 28.83 -5.54
CA ALA A 538 -17.10 30.25 -5.29
C ALA A 538 -16.11 31.19 -6.02
N SER A 539 -15.04 30.67 -6.63
CA SER A 539 -14.13 31.49 -7.42
C SER A 539 -14.85 32.05 -8.65
N ASP A 540 -14.70 33.36 -8.87
CA ASP A 540 -15.36 34.07 -9.96
C ASP A 540 -14.90 33.55 -11.31
N HIS A 541 -15.86 33.05 -12.09
CA HIS A 541 -15.65 32.67 -13.48
C HIS A 541 -16.85 33.16 -14.30
N HIS A 542 -16.57 33.95 -15.34
CA HIS A 542 -17.53 34.36 -16.37
C HIS A 542 -18.75 35.17 -15.85
N GLU A 543 -18.52 36.26 -15.10
CA GLU A 543 -19.55 37.22 -14.68
C GLU A 543 -20.68 36.65 -13.78
N ARG A 544 -20.55 35.39 -13.32
CA ARG A 544 -21.51 34.71 -12.44
C ARG A 544 -20.89 34.49 -11.07
N ALA A 545 -21.64 34.83 -10.03
CA ALA A 545 -21.31 34.60 -8.63
C ALA A 545 -21.93 33.29 -8.15
N PHE A 546 -21.10 32.33 -7.78
CA PHE A 546 -21.52 31.11 -7.10
C PHE A 546 -21.33 31.27 -5.58
N ARG A 547 -22.38 30.99 -4.81
CA ARG A 547 -22.31 30.90 -3.35
C ARG A 547 -22.54 29.47 -2.91
N VAL A 548 -21.88 29.05 -1.83
CA VAL A 548 -22.15 27.77 -1.17
C VAL A 548 -22.56 28.06 0.27
N GLU A 549 -23.74 27.60 0.65
CA GLU A 549 -24.37 27.80 1.95
C GLU A 549 -24.74 26.45 2.58
N TRP A 550 -24.96 26.41 3.90
CA TRP A 550 -25.44 25.22 4.61
C TRP A 550 -26.12 25.60 5.93
N LEU A 551 -26.85 24.65 6.55
CA LEU A 551 -27.35 24.84 7.92
C LEU A 551 -26.36 24.31 8.95
N TYR A 552 -25.86 23.09 8.75
CA TYR A 552 -24.91 22.46 9.66
C TYR A 552 -23.74 21.85 8.90
N ARG A 553 -22.56 21.90 9.53
CA ARG A 553 -21.34 21.34 8.98
C ARG A 553 -20.47 20.75 10.07
N PHE A 554 -20.09 19.48 9.89
CA PHE A 554 -19.13 18.78 10.75
C PHE A 554 -18.68 17.49 10.07
N ALA A 555 -17.45 17.04 10.33
CA ALA A 555 -16.94 15.83 9.68
C ALA A 555 -17.62 14.55 10.18
N LEU A 556 -17.82 13.57 9.28
CA LEU A 556 -18.19 12.19 9.61
C LEU A 556 -17.37 11.23 8.74
N PRO A 557 -17.06 10.02 9.22
CA PRO A 557 -16.22 9.09 8.48
C PRO A 557 -16.98 8.51 7.27
N ASP A 558 -16.36 8.58 6.08
CA ASP A 558 -16.85 7.92 4.86
C ASP A 558 -16.40 6.46 4.82
N SER A 559 -16.90 5.67 5.79
CA SER A 559 -16.56 4.26 5.93
C SER A 559 -17.37 3.41 4.96
N GLY A 560 -16.74 2.96 3.87
CA GLY A 560 -17.30 1.90 3.02
C GLY A 560 -17.39 0.57 3.76
N GLU A 561 -17.94 -0.47 3.11
CA GLU A 561 -18.23 -1.78 3.72
C GLU A 561 -17.04 -2.37 4.49
N ARG A 562 -15.81 -2.28 3.95
CA ARG A 562 -14.60 -2.83 4.59
C ARG A 562 -14.18 -2.11 5.89
N ALA A 563 -14.57 -0.84 6.02
CA ALA A 563 -14.25 0.00 7.17
C ALA A 563 -15.42 0.14 8.15
N CYS A 564 -16.63 -0.24 7.74
CA CYS A 564 -17.82 -0.16 8.56
C CYS A 564 -17.73 -1.15 9.75
N PRO A 565 -17.89 -0.68 11.00
CA PRO A 565 -17.75 -1.54 12.17
C PRO A 565 -18.85 -2.62 12.25
N TRP A 566 -20.04 -2.32 11.71
CA TRP A 566 -21.18 -3.24 11.66
C TRP A 566 -21.05 -4.27 10.53
N CYS A 567 -20.47 -3.91 9.37
CA CYS A 567 -20.10 -4.91 8.36
C CYS A 567 -19.08 -5.91 8.89
N ARG A 568 -18.08 -5.46 9.66
CA ARG A 568 -17.09 -6.34 10.28
C ARG A 568 -17.71 -7.25 11.34
N GLU A 569 -18.66 -6.74 12.09
CA GLU A 569 -19.46 -7.51 13.04
C GLU A 569 -20.29 -8.58 12.31
N SER A 570 -21.05 -8.19 11.29
CA SER A 570 -21.84 -9.10 10.45
C SER A 570 -20.95 -10.18 9.81
N PHE A 571 -19.78 -9.81 9.29
CA PHE A 571 -18.79 -10.75 8.79
C PHE A 571 -18.31 -11.71 9.88
N SER A 572 -18.04 -11.21 11.09
CA SER A 572 -17.60 -12.08 12.20
C SER A 572 -18.69 -13.07 12.59
N ILE A 573 -19.95 -12.61 12.65
CA ILE A 573 -21.12 -13.45 12.93
C ILE A 573 -21.29 -14.52 11.84
N SER A 574 -21.15 -14.17 10.55
CA SER A 574 -21.33 -15.13 9.45
C SER A 574 -20.23 -16.19 9.32
N GLN A 575 -19.09 -16.01 10.00
CA GLN A 575 -18.03 -17.04 10.09
C GLN A 575 -18.27 -18.06 11.20
N LEU A 576 -19.33 -17.92 12.00
CA LEU A 576 -19.65 -18.86 13.07
C LEU A 576 -20.23 -20.16 12.48
N PRO A 577 -19.82 -21.35 12.98
CA PRO A 577 -20.38 -22.62 12.54
C PRO A 577 -21.88 -22.73 12.88
N LEU A 578 -22.68 -23.37 12.02
CA LEU A 578 -24.15 -23.48 12.16
C LEU A 578 -24.64 -24.47 13.24
N GLU A 579 -23.73 -25.09 14.01
CA GLU A 579 -24.04 -26.19 14.93
C GLU A 579 -24.16 -25.73 16.40
N PHE A 580 -25.05 -24.78 16.71
CA PHE A 580 -25.36 -24.37 18.09
C PHE A 580 -26.77 -24.78 18.51
N ASP A 581 -26.99 -25.03 19.80
CA ASP A 581 -28.30 -25.29 20.39
C ASP A 581 -29.26 -24.09 20.11
N ASP A 582 -30.55 -24.39 19.92
CA ASP A 582 -31.60 -23.44 19.49
C ASP A 582 -31.67 -22.15 20.35
N GLU A 583 -31.30 -22.20 21.65
CA GLU A 583 -31.30 -21.03 22.54
C GLU A 583 -30.11 -20.08 22.32
N GLU A 584 -28.92 -20.58 21.92
CA GLU A 584 -27.74 -19.75 21.66
C GLU A 584 -27.69 -19.21 20.22
N ALA A 585 -28.29 -19.94 19.27
CA ALA A 585 -28.43 -19.52 17.88
C ALA A 585 -29.32 -18.27 17.73
N GLY A 586 -30.39 -18.17 18.53
CA GLY A 586 -31.41 -17.13 18.38
C GLY A 586 -30.90 -15.68 18.43
N GLY A 587 -30.08 -15.33 19.42
CA GLY A 587 -29.61 -13.94 19.60
C GLY A 587 -28.59 -13.48 18.54
N THR A 588 -27.77 -14.41 18.05
CA THR A 588 -26.75 -14.14 17.03
C THR A 588 -27.39 -14.04 15.64
N ASP A 589 -28.37 -14.90 15.34
CA ASP A 589 -29.14 -14.88 14.10
C ASP A 589 -30.04 -13.63 14.01
N GLU A 590 -30.71 -13.26 15.10
CA GLU A 590 -31.48 -12.00 15.18
C GLU A 590 -30.58 -10.79 14.90
N ARG A 591 -29.37 -10.78 15.49
CA ARG A 591 -28.40 -9.72 15.24
C ARG A 591 -27.91 -9.71 13.79
N GLY A 592 -27.59 -10.87 13.22
CA GLY A 592 -27.23 -11.01 11.81
C GLY A 592 -28.32 -10.49 10.87
N ALA A 593 -29.59 -10.83 11.16
CA ALA A 593 -30.75 -10.35 10.41
C ALA A 593 -30.92 -8.82 10.52
N LEU A 594 -30.76 -8.25 11.72
CA LEU A 594 -30.78 -6.80 11.94
C LEU A 594 -29.67 -6.08 11.18
N LEU A 595 -28.45 -6.61 11.19
CA LEU A 595 -27.33 -6.07 10.41
C LEU A 595 -27.58 -6.17 8.90
N GLY A 596 -28.37 -7.15 8.45
CA GLY A 596 -28.82 -7.21 7.06
C GLY A 596 -29.73 -6.06 6.62
N GLN A 597 -30.38 -5.35 7.55
CA GLN A 597 -31.34 -4.26 7.27
C GLN A 597 -30.66 -2.92 6.96
N THR A 598 -29.86 -2.90 5.90
CA THR A 598 -29.08 -1.72 5.50
C THR A 598 -29.91 -0.62 4.84
N GLU A 599 -31.17 -0.85 4.45
CA GLU A 599 -32.00 0.19 3.81
C GLU A 599 -32.44 1.29 4.79
N THR A 600 -32.85 0.88 6.00
CA THR A 600 -33.25 1.80 7.07
C THR A 600 -32.07 2.20 7.94
N GLY A 601 -31.06 1.33 8.03
CA GLY A 601 -30.00 1.42 9.04
C GLY A 601 -30.52 1.13 10.45
N LEU A 602 -29.59 1.15 11.41
CA LEU A 602 -29.86 0.94 12.84
C LEU A 602 -30.11 2.29 13.53
N VAL A 603 -31.17 2.36 14.34
CA VAL A 603 -31.64 3.59 15.05
C VAL A 603 -31.69 3.42 16.58
N HIS A 604 -32.02 2.20 17.04
CA HIS A 604 -32.04 1.82 18.46
C HIS A 604 -31.31 0.50 18.73
N SER A 605 -30.62 0.00 17.71
CA SER A 605 -30.00 -1.33 17.70
C SER A 605 -28.55 -1.19 17.28
N GLU A 606 -27.86 -0.13 17.70
CA GLU A 606 -26.45 0.09 17.35
C GLU A 606 -25.57 -1.00 17.99
N TRP A 607 -26.05 -1.56 19.10
CA TRP A 607 -25.34 -2.45 19.99
C TRP A 607 -25.83 -3.90 19.90
N VAL A 608 -24.96 -4.86 20.20
CA VAL A 608 -25.24 -6.29 20.01
C VAL A 608 -26.41 -6.79 20.84
N CYS A 609 -26.51 -6.39 22.11
CA CYS A 609 -27.54 -6.92 23.00
C CYS A 609 -27.87 -5.95 24.12
N LEU A 610 -28.85 -5.08 23.90
CA LEU A 610 -29.65 -4.60 25.02
C LEU A 610 -30.80 -5.59 25.20
N GLU A 611 -30.93 -6.19 26.39
CA GLU A 611 -32.10 -7.03 26.70
C GLU A 611 -33.39 -6.28 26.36
N LYS A 612 -34.42 -6.98 25.88
CA LYS A 612 -35.69 -6.36 25.49
C LYS A 612 -36.23 -5.50 26.65
N GLY A 613 -36.34 -4.18 26.43
CA GLY A 613 -36.79 -3.21 27.43
C GLY A 613 -35.69 -2.53 28.25
N ARG A 614 -34.41 -2.87 28.05
CA ARG A 614 -33.27 -2.13 28.60
C ARG A 614 -32.70 -1.17 27.56
N SER A 615 -32.30 0.01 28.00
CA SER A 615 -31.52 0.96 27.19
C SER A 615 -30.06 0.92 27.65
N ALA A 616 -29.12 1.19 26.74
CA ALA A 616 -27.74 1.46 27.15
C ALA A 616 -27.71 2.66 28.11
N PRO A 617 -26.74 2.71 29.03
CA PRO A 617 -26.65 3.80 29.99
C PRO A 617 -26.56 5.15 29.27
N VAL A 618 -27.19 6.18 29.83
CA VAL A 618 -27.05 7.55 29.31
C VAL A 618 -25.71 8.15 29.72
N PHE A 619 -25.27 9.14 28.96
CA PHE A 619 -24.02 9.85 29.24
C PHE A 619 -24.11 10.67 30.55
N GLY A 620 -23.02 10.64 31.34
CA GLY A 620 -22.96 11.20 32.69
C GLY A 620 -22.97 12.74 32.77
N ASN A 621 -23.03 13.27 34.00
CA ASN A 621 -23.00 14.71 34.28
C ASN A 621 -21.57 15.29 34.15
N ASP A 622 -21.46 16.59 33.85
CA ASP A 622 -20.21 17.41 33.84
C ASP A 622 -19.16 17.09 32.74
N SER A 623 -19.57 16.48 31.63
CA SER A 623 -18.67 16.24 30.51
C SER A 623 -18.60 17.43 29.53
N PRO A 624 -17.39 17.80 29.04
CA PRO A 624 -17.26 18.84 28.02
C PRO A 624 -17.73 18.40 26.62
N LEU A 625 -18.08 17.12 26.44
CA LEU A 625 -18.32 16.50 25.13
C LEU A 625 -19.75 16.70 24.62
N LEU A 626 -20.74 16.43 25.48
CA LEU A 626 -22.18 16.56 25.22
C LEU A 626 -22.91 16.91 26.53
N VAL A 627 -24.16 17.38 26.43
CA VAL A 627 -25.05 17.52 27.59
C VAL A 627 -25.28 16.19 28.31
N ALA A 628 -25.46 16.27 29.63
CA ALA A 628 -25.88 15.16 30.46
C ALA A 628 -27.17 14.52 29.94
N GLY A 629 -27.27 13.19 30.01
CA GLY A 629 -28.43 12.45 29.51
C GLY A 629 -28.42 12.19 28.00
N ALA A 630 -27.35 12.58 27.28
CA ALA A 630 -27.19 12.24 25.87
C ALA A 630 -27.29 10.72 25.66
N THR A 631 -28.00 10.34 24.60
CA THR A 631 -28.22 8.94 24.25
C THR A 631 -26.95 8.29 23.72
N PRO A 632 -26.87 6.94 23.73
CA PRO A 632 -25.75 6.20 23.17
C PRO A 632 -25.43 6.56 21.72
N ILE A 633 -26.45 6.70 20.85
CA ILE A 633 -26.25 7.06 19.45
C ILE A 633 -25.78 8.51 19.27
N GLN A 634 -26.24 9.44 20.12
CA GLN A 634 -25.72 10.82 20.14
C GLN A 634 -24.23 10.84 20.47
N LEU A 635 -23.81 10.10 21.52
CA LEU A 635 -22.41 10.01 21.90
C LEU A 635 -21.57 9.32 20.82
N LEU A 636 -22.11 8.29 20.18
CA LEU A 636 -21.44 7.58 19.09
C LEU A 636 -21.19 8.50 17.89
N PHE A 637 -22.18 9.29 17.45
CA PHE A 637 -22.00 10.29 16.40
C PHE A 637 -21.00 11.38 16.79
N ALA A 638 -21.03 11.82 18.05
CA ALA A 638 -20.07 12.79 18.56
C ALA A 638 -18.64 12.24 18.51
N CYS A 639 -18.43 10.97 18.91
CA CYS A 639 -17.15 10.29 18.81
C CYS A 639 -16.71 10.08 17.36
N ALA A 640 -17.61 9.63 16.49
CA ALA A 640 -17.32 9.41 15.07
C ALA A 640 -16.84 10.70 14.40
N SER A 641 -17.52 11.81 14.67
CA SER A 641 -17.12 13.12 14.16
C SER A 641 -15.79 13.58 14.75
N ALA A 642 -15.58 13.47 16.06
CA ALA A 642 -14.33 13.88 16.71
C ALA A 642 -13.12 13.07 16.21
N VAL A 643 -13.26 11.75 16.07
CA VAL A 643 -12.23 10.87 15.52
C VAL A 643 -11.96 11.21 14.06
N GLN A 644 -13.00 11.47 13.25
CA GLN A 644 -12.78 11.87 11.86
C GLN A 644 -12.06 13.21 11.75
N GLN A 645 -12.45 14.21 12.54
CA GLN A 645 -11.73 15.48 12.63
C GLN A 645 -10.27 15.26 13.10
N ALA A 646 -10.02 14.34 14.02
CA ALA A 646 -8.66 14.01 14.47
C ALA A 646 -7.77 13.44 13.35
N ARG A 647 -8.36 12.66 12.42
CA ARG A 647 -7.68 12.08 11.26
C ARG A 647 -7.30 13.13 10.21
N THR A 648 -8.19 14.07 9.93
CA THR A 648 -8.07 14.94 8.74
C THR A 648 -7.68 16.39 9.01
N ARG A 649 -7.63 16.80 10.28
CA ARG A 649 -7.16 18.14 10.64
C ARG A 649 -5.67 18.31 10.29
N THR A 650 -5.23 19.54 10.02
CA THR A 650 -3.81 19.84 9.76
C THR A 650 -3.23 20.72 10.88
N PRO A 651 -2.18 20.27 11.61
CA PRO A 651 -1.62 18.92 11.56
C PRO A 651 -2.60 17.87 12.12
N ALA A 652 -2.51 16.63 11.62
CA ALA A 652 -3.35 15.53 12.09
C ALA A 652 -3.10 15.25 13.57
N TYR A 653 -4.16 14.95 14.31
CA TYR A 653 -4.08 14.54 15.72
C TYR A 653 -3.91 13.03 15.85
N ILE A 654 -4.48 12.28 14.91
CA ILE A 654 -4.31 10.84 14.76
C ILE A 654 -3.90 10.58 13.31
N ASN A 655 -2.78 9.89 13.12
CA ASN A 655 -2.27 9.46 11.83
C ASN A 655 -1.50 8.16 12.05
N PRO A 656 -2.19 7.00 12.06
CA PRO A 656 -1.57 5.70 12.36
C PRO A 656 -0.56 5.29 11.29
N GLU A 657 -0.78 5.74 10.06
CA GLU A 657 0.12 5.57 8.92
C GLU A 657 1.16 6.69 8.80
N GLY A 658 1.13 7.64 9.74
CA GLY A 658 2.02 8.79 9.79
C GLY A 658 3.47 8.37 9.94
N PHE A 659 4.32 9.01 9.15
CA PHE A 659 5.73 8.69 9.01
C PHE A 659 6.52 10.00 9.10
N PRO A 660 7.55 10.11 9.98
CA PRO A 660 8.20 9.05 10.80
C PRO A 660 7.43 8.69 12.04
N LYS A 661 6.48 9.54 12.37
CA LYS A 661 5.85 9.60 13.67
C LYS A 661 4.38 9.26 13.48
N SER A 662 4.00 8.08 13.91
CA SER A 662 2.60 7.67 13.96
C SER A 662 1.96 8.33 15.15
N LEU A 663 0.90 9.10 14.90
CA LEU A 663 0.11 9.70 15.96
C LEU A 663 -1.06 8.76 16.23
N VAL A 664 -1.14 8.21 17.42
CA VAL A 664 -2.20 7.24 17.79
C VAL A 664 -2.92 7.74 19.04
N LEU A 665 -4.11 7.20 19.29
CA LEU A 665 -4.82 7.50 20.53
C LEU A 665 -4.08 6.89 21.72
N GLY A 666 -3.81 7.72 22.72
CA GLY A 666 -3.15 7.29 23.96
C GLY A 666 -4.09 6.69 24.99
N SER A 667 -3.58 5.74 25.77
CA SER A 667 -4.30 5.09 26.88
C SER A 667 -4.93 6.07 27.87
N ARG A 668 -4.29 7.23 28.03
CA ARG A 668 -4.74 8.31 28.91
C ARG A 668 -6.18 8.75 28.64
N VAL A 669 -6.60 8.79 27.36
CA VAL A 669 -7.98 9.14 26.99
C VAL A 669 -8.95 8.13 27.56
N VAL A 670 -8.66 6.85 27.35
CA VAL A 670 -9.54 5.78 27.80
C VAL A 670 -9.59 5.69 29.33
N ARG A 671 -8.44 5.92 30.01
CA ARG A 671 -8.36 5.93 31.48
C ARG A 671 -9.00 7.14 32.14
N HIS A 672 -8.89 8.34 31.57
CA HIS A 672 -9.47 9.56 32.18
C HIS A 672 -10.99 9.51 32.19
N PHE A 673 -11.60 8.80 31.24
CA PHE A 673 -13.03 8.57 31.15
C PHE A 673 -13.44 7.17 31.61
N GLN A 674 -12.64 6.50 32.47
CA GLN A 674 -12.91 5.13 32.93
C GLN A 674 -14.29 4.97 33.63
N ASN A 675 -14.84 6.04 34.18
CA ASN A 675 -16.16 6.05 34.79
C ASN A 675 -17.30 6.14 33.76
N GLU A 676 -16.98 6.28 32.46
CA GLU A 676 -17.91 6.41 31.35
C GLU A 676 -17.66 5.30 30.32
N THR A 677 -17.93 4.05 30.69
CA THR A 677 -17.78 2.85 29.84
C THR A 677 -18.43 3.03 28.45
N LEU A 678 -19.57 3.72 28.38
CA LEU A 678 -20.23 4.05 27.10
C LEU A 678 -19.32 4.89 26.18
N PHE A 679 -18.62 5.90 26.69
CA PHE A 679 -17.72 6.74 25.89
C PHE A 679 -16.56 5.93 25.32
N VAL A 680 -15.95 5.07 26.15
CA VAL A 680 -14.88 4.16 25.72
C VAL A 680 -15.36 3.27 24.58
N ILE A 681 -16.53 2.65 24.72
CA ILE A 681 -17.12 1.77 23.71
C ILE A 681 -17.42 2.55 22.41
N CYS A 682 -18.00 3.74 22.50
CA CYS A 682 -18.25 4.60 21.34
C CYS A 682 -16.95 4.95 20.59
N LEU A 683 -15.89 5.30 21.30
CA LEU A 683 -14.58 5.55 20.70
C LEU A 683 -14.03 4.30 20.01
N LEU A 684 -14.04 3.16 20.69
CA LEU A 684 -13.56 1.90 20.13
C LEU A 684 -14.35 1.50 18.87
N ARG A 685 -15.66 1.78 18.82
CA ARG A 685 -16.47 1.55 17.62
C ARG A 685 -15.95 2.34 16.42
N CYS A 686 -15.46 3.56 16.63
CA CYS A 686 -14.98 4.46 15.59
C CYS A 686 -13.50 4.27 15.20
N LEU A 687 -12.69 3.61 16.03
CA LEU A 687 -11.24 3.44 15.83
C LEU A 687 -10.88 2.12 15.13
N THR A 688 -9.77 2.16 14.40
CA THR A 688 -9.11 0.98 13.83
C THR A 688 -7.96 0.49 14.72
N SER A 689 -7.52 -0.75 14.53
CA SER A 689 -6.47 -1.36 15.35
C SER A 689 -5.11 -0.64 15.28
N SER A 690 -4.83 0.07 14.19
CA SER A 690 -3.59 0.84 14.02
C SER A 690 -3.67 2.23 14.68
N GLU A 691 -4.86 2.70 15.04
CA GLU A 691 -5.08 4.02 15.65
C GLU A 691 -4.98 4.03 17.17
N VAL A 692 -4.70 2.88 17.79
CA VAL A 692 -4.54 2.73 19.23
C VAL A 692 -3.13 2.24 19.57
N ASP A 693 -2.52 2.85 20.59
CA ASP A 693 -1.24 2.38 21.13
C ASP A 693 -1.38 1.02 21.84
N ASP A 694 -0.25 0.35 22.07
CA ASP A 694 -0.27 -0.96 22.74
C ASP A 694 -0.72 -0.86 24.21
N GLU A 695 -0.53 0.29 24.86
CA GLU A 695 -1.02 0.52 26.22
C GLU A 695 -2.55 0.56 26.28
N THR A 696 -3.21 1.19 25.31
CA THR A 696 -4.67 1.19 25.15
C THR A 696 -5.17 -0.21 24.88
N LYS A 697 -4.50 -0.97 24.00
CA LYS A 697 -4.86 -2.38 23.75
C LYS A 697 -4.77 -3.21 25.02
N ASN A 698 -3.70 -3.05 25.81
CA ASN A 698 -3.53 -3.71 27.10
C ASN A 698 -4.64 -3.31 28.08
N TYR A 699 -5.00 -2.02 28.12
CA TYR A 699 -6.09 -1.53 28.96
C TYR A 699 -7.45 -2.14 28.57
N VAL A 700 -7.75 -2.25 27.28
CA VAL A 700 -8.99 -2.90 26.82
C VAL A 700 -9.03 -4.37 27.24
N ARG A 701 -7.90 -5.09 27.18
CA ARG A 701 -7.84 -6.48 27.69
C ARG A 701 -8.13 -6.55 29.18
N GLN A 702 -7.48 -5.69 29.98
CA GLN A 702 -7.73 -5.63 31.42
C GLN A 702 -9.20 -5.34 31.71
N LEU A 703 -9.79 -4.38 30.99
CA LEU A 703 -11.20 -4.03 31.14
C LEU A 703 -12.14 -5.20 30.81
N ILE A 704 -11.83 -6.01 29.80
CA ILE A 704 -12.58 -7.24 29.49
C ILE A 704 -12.53 -8.21 30.68
N GLU A 705 -11.35 -8.44 31.25
CA GLU A 705 -11.16 -9.32 32.40
C GLU A 705 -11.90 -8.80 33.64
N ASP A 706 -11.78 -7.50 33.93
CA ASP A 706 -12.43 -6.85 35.07
C ASP A 706 -13.96 -6.95 34.97
N VAL A 707 -14.53 -6.64 33.79
CA VAL A 707 -15.98 -6.71 33.56
C VAL A 707 -16.47 -8.16 33.56
N ALA A 708 -15.70 -9.11 33.02
CA ALA A 708 -16.09 -10.53 33.02
C ALA A 708 -16.10 -11.17 34.41
N ASN A 709 -15.33 -10.61 35.35
CA ASN A 709 -15.30 -11.03 36.74
C ASN A 709 -16.43 -10.41 37.59
N ALA A 710 -17.21 -9.48 37.05
CA ALA A 710 -18.40 -8.94 37.71
C ALA A 710 -19.52 -9.99 37.84
N ALA A 711 -20.44 -9.78 38.78
CA ALA A 711 -21.52 -10.73 39.08
C ALA A 711 -22.42 -10.98 37.84
N PRO A 712 -22.81 -12.25 37.56
CA PRO A 712 -23.74 -12.57 36.48
C PRO A 712 -25.04 -11.76 36.58
N GLY A 713 -25.44 -11.10 35.49
CA GLY A 713 -26.63 -10.23 35.46
C GLY A 713 -26.39 -8.75 35.78
N SER A 714 -25.14 -8.31 35.95
CA SER A 714 -24.81 -6.88 36.06
C SER A 714 -25.22 -6.11 34.79
N ALA A 715 -25.44 -4.80 34.94
CA ALA A 715 -25.68 -3.90 33.81
C ALA A 715 -24.50 -3.86 32.80
N ASP A 716 -23.35 -4.45 33.16
CA ASP A 716 -22.10 -4.40 32.40
C ASP A 716 -21.95 -5.54 31.38
N LEU A 717 -22.90 -6.49 31.31
CA LEU A 717 -22.86 -7.57 30.30
C LEU A 717 -22.88 -7.01 28.86
N TRP A 718 -23.63 -5.92 28.64
CA TRP A 718 -23.61 -5.18 27.37
C TRP A 718 -22.21 -4.64 27.05
N ALA A 719 -21.54 -4.04 28.04
CA ALA A 719 -20.21 -3.48 27.87
C ALA A 719 -19.19 -4.57 27.55
N LEU A 720 -19.27 -5.72 28.23
CA LEU A 720 -18.42 -6.87 27.96
C LEU A 720 -18.53 -7.31 26.49
N ARG A 721 -19.76 -7.43 25.96
CA ARG A 721 -19.99 -7.84 24.57
C ARG A 721 -19.37 -6.87 23.57
N GLU A 722 -19.55 -5.56 23.80
CA GLU A 722 -18.98 -4.52 22.93
C GLU A 722 -17.44 -4.47 22.99
N LEU A 723 -16.85 -4.71 24.16
CA LEU A 723 -15.40 -4.82 24.31
C LEU A 723 -14.83 -6.07 23.63
N LEU A 724 -15.54 -7.19 23.69
CA LEU A 724 -15.17 -8.42 22.97
C LEU A 724 -15.27 -8.24 21.46
N LEU A 725 -16.28 -7.52 20.95
CA LEU A 725 -16.31 -7.15 19.53
C LEU A 725 -15.15 -6.25 19.13
N ALA A 726 -14.77 -5.28 19.97
CA ALA A 726 -13.59 -4.46 19.73
C ALA A 726 -12.34 -5.34 19.65
N GLN A 727 -12.19 -6.30 20.56
CA GLN A 727 -11.12 -7.30 20.53
C GLN A 727 -11.10 -8.10 19.22
N MET A 728 -12.25 -8.65 18.79
CA MET A 728 -12.36 -9.44 17.57
C MET A 728 -12.00 -8.66 16.30
N ARG A 729 -12.30 -7.36 16.28
CA ARG A 729 -11.86 -6.43 15.22
C ARG A 729 -10.36 -6.11 15.23
N GLY A 730 -9.61 -6.66 16.19
CA GLY A 730 -8.17 -6.49 16.32
C GLY A 730 -7.72 -5.36 17.25
N LEU A 731 -8.63 -4.71 17.99
CA LEU A 731 -8.26 -3.64 18.94
C LEU A 731 -7.65 -4.18 20.25
N ALA A 732 -7.70 -5.49 20.51
CA ALA A 732 -7.16 -6.10 21.73
C ALA A 732 -6.79 -7.59 21.56
N ARG A 733 -5.99 -7.94 20.54
CA ARG A 733 -5.62 -9.37 20.29
C ARG A 733 -4.90 -10.01 21.46
N GLY A 734 -5.24 -11.26 21.77
CA GLY A 734 -4.57 -12.12 22.75
C GLY A 734 -5.04 -11.89 24.19
N ILE A 735 -5.98 -12.69 24.68
CA ILE A 735 -6.12 -12.96 26.12
C ILE A 735 -5.02 -13.98 26.45
N ALA A 736 -4.29 -13.78 27.55
CA ALA A 736 -3.08 -14.55 27.85
C ALA A 736 -3.35 -16.02 28.20
N ASP A 737 -4.59 -16.37 28.56
CA ASP A 737 -5.02 -17.71 28.94
C ASP A 737 -6.23 -18.16 28.10
N ASP A 738 -6.07 -19.24 27.34
CA ASP A 738 -7.13 -19.83 26.52
C ASP A 738 -8.32 -20.32 27.37
N GLY A 739 -8.08 -20.73 28.63
CA GLY A 739 -9.13 -21.13 29.56
C GLY A 739 -9.99 -19.93 30.00
N ALA A 740 -9.35 -18.84 30.42
CA ALA A 740 -10.02 -17.58 30.73
C ALA A 740 -10.78 -17.04 29.51
N ARG A 741 -10.19 -17.09 28.31
CA ARG A 741 -10.86 -16.69 27.07
C ARG A 741 -12.15 -17.48 26.85
N SER A 742 -12.11 -18.81 26.94
CA SER A 742 -13.33 -19.63 26.77
C SER A 742 -14.41 -19.29 27.80
N SER A 743 -14.05 -19.14 29.08
CA SER A 743 -15.02 -18.76 30.11
C SER A 743 -15.63 -17.37 29.88
N ILE A 744 -14.85 -16.39 29.42
CA ILE A 744 -15.31 -15.02 29.18
C ILE A 744 -16.29 -14.99 28.01
N TYR A 745 -15.94 -15.66 26.91
CA TYR A 745 -16.77 -15.74 25.71
C TYR A 745 -18.08 -16.48 25.98
N LEU A 746 -18.05 -17.60 26.71
CA LEU A 746 -19.26 -18.31 27.13
C LEU A 746 -20.19 -17.40 27.95
N ARG A 747 -19.65 -16.69 28.96
CA ARG A 747 -20.44 -15.75 29.78
C ARG A 747 -21.04 -14.61 28.96
N ALA A 748 -20.33 -14.16 27.93
CA ALA A 748 -20.82 -13.12 27.04
C ALA A 748 -21.84 -13.64 26.01
N GLY A 749 -22.17 -14.94 25.96
CA GLY A 749 -23.01 -15.51 24.90
C GLY A 749 -22.32 -15.52 23.53
N PHE A 750 -20.99 -15.56 23.53
CA PHE A 750 -20.13 -15.68 22.35
C PHE A 750 -19.45 -17.05 22.29
N ALA A 751 -20.10 -18.09 22.83
CA ALA A 751 -19.63 -19.48 22.79
C ALA A 751 -19.15 -19.89 21.39
N ALA A 752 -19.87 -19.40 20.37
CA ALA A 752 -19.58 -19.70 18.98
C ALA A 752 -18.21 -19.25 18.46
N PHE A 753 -17.63 -18.20 19.05
CA PHE A 753 -16.32 -17.68 18.65
C PHE A 753 -15.13 -18.45 19.23
N LEU A 754 -15.38 -19.53 19.99
CA LEU A 754 -14.36 -20.41 20.57
C LEU A 754 -13.99 -21.59 19.66
N GLY A 755 -14.77 -21.85 18.60
CA GLY A 755 -14.59 -22.99 17.71
C GLY A 755 -13.51 -22.86 16.62
N ASN A 756 -12.70 -21.77 16.63
CA ASN A 756 -11.67 -21.48 15.63
C ASN A 756 -10.29 -21.24 16.23
#